data_AF-A0A416G2Z3-F1
#
_entry.id   AF-A0A416G2Z3-F1
#
_cell.length_a   1.000
_cell.length_b   1.000
_cell.length_c   1.000
_cell.angle_alpha   90.00
_cell.angle_beta   90.00
_cell.angle_gamma   90.00
#
_symmetry.space_group_name_H-M   'P 1'
#
loop_
_entity.id
_entity.type
_entity.pdbx_description
1 polymer ?
#
loop_
_entity_poly.entity_id
_entity_poly.type
_entity_poly.pdbx_seq_one_letter_code
_entity_poly.pdbx_strand_id
1 'polypeptide(L)'
;MTSKGLFFKYMRENTKQRLWSVALTALLCFFLFPVLTALETSIMLRPDNLSKDLSVEAALAEAKLKLTNEMLHMYSIQNAMLVFILIVTAVVLAASGFSYLHSKKKTDFFHSLPISREMLYTVTCLDGILYLAVPYLVFLLVAGVMLQVKGAPFSWGTLLIGYVQHMCFFTLVYMTVVLAVILTGNLIVGLLGTGVFFSWGPGVAAVISTYFSEYFMTFYDNGNFLLRWCERTSPVFWYGTATGSDHPTRMAVIALAVAALLFGLGMFLYRKRPSEAAGRAMAFKVSEPVIRFLLVVPISLFSGMIFRSILNDDIWTVFGLICGLLITSCLIEIIYHFDFKSLFAHKRQLAISAVAVAAIFLGFRLDVAGYDSYLPDADKVAYAGIYCDALDNNAAGAYHVTPRMYRDGYSVGMEWASQGDVADKMQISDEDGIRVLREIGAQGIETASRQRKHLNGGQDWMSEADLDSRYDSIVLSWHLNNGKTVYRNYRTINVSELREQLDSIYENQSYKLGMYPVLSLQADDAAGINYKEEEDCSHVKLPDEQTKAALLAAYQKELMALTPDMRREEMPIAEIQFKTNEMQAMIDVIRKNGGYYDTFNQFDYYPIYPSFQETIAILKQCGTEVGSKVTPENTEKIVLQYQGGKIPEDQLAPADTELGKRQREYLQNNSRREVTITDPEQIAEILANSASDDMVQINQMAEAYQGINIAVYVSGIEDTGAVSEDDLRDSVNSMEENEIGQTYTVDAGQNVLYDGEYAADYEMDESGQYGIYQRSFRYGKVPEFVKSTFGLTPELMRLNRVFAY
;
A
#
# COMPACT_ATOMS: atom_id res chain seq x y z
N MET A 1 43.64 6.44 -44.26
CA MET A 1 43.14 5.10 -43.86
C MET A 1 41.85 5.28 -43.07
N THR A 2 40.76 4.67 -43.50
CA THR A 2 39.39 5.00 -43.07
C THR A 2 39.09 4.52 -41.65
N SER A 3 38.73 5.45 -40.76
CA SER A 3 38.37 5.25 -39.34
C SER A 3 37.43 4.05 -39.08
N LYS A 4 36.49 3.78 -40.01
CA LYS A 4 35.55 2.63 -39.94
C LYS A 4 36.25 1.26 -39.90
N GLY A 5 37.35 1.08 -40.64
CA GLY A 5 38.07 -0.20 -40.68
C GLY A 5 38.86 -0.49 -39.40
N LEU A 6 39.26 0.55 -38.65
CA LEU A 6 39.96 0.42 -37.38
C LEU A 6 39.00 0.02 -36.25
N PHE A 7 37.79 0.60 -36.23
CA PHE A 7 36.76 0.34 -35.24
C PHE A 7 36.40 -1.16 -35.13
N PHE A 8 35.99 -1.78 -36.24
CA PHE A 8 35.62 -3.21 -36.24
C PHE A 8 36.80 -4.15 -35.98
N LYS A 9 38.02 -3.75 -36.39
CA LYS A 9 39.23 -4.51 -36.05
C LYS A 9 39.49 -4.51 -34.56
N TYR A 10 39.34 -3.36 -33.90
CA TYR A 10 39.53 -3.26 -32.45
C TYR A 10 38.42 -4.00 -31.69
N MET A 11 37.15 -3.86 -32.10
CA MET A 11 36.02 -4.64 -31.55
C MET A 11 36.28 -6.15 -31.60
N ARG A 12 36.76 -6.67 -32.74
CA ARG A 12 37.15 -8.08 -32.87
C ARG A 12 38.28 -8.46 -31.90
N GLU A 13 39.27 -7.61 -31.75
CA GLU A 13 40.42 -7.89 -30.88
C GLU A 13 40.05 -7.82 -29.40
N ASN A 14 39.27 -6.83 -28.98
CA ASN A 14 38.71 -6.72 -27.63
C ASN A 14 37.85 -7.95 -27.28
N THR A 15 37.06 -8.44 -28.24
CA THR A 15 36.27 -9.67 -28.08
C THR A 15 37.13 -10.91 -27.88
N LYS A 16 38.26 -11.06 -28.58
CA LYS A 16 39.18 -12.17 -28.32
C LYS A 16 39.76 -12.12 -26.91
N GLN A 17 40.12 -10.92 -26.44
CA GLN A 17 40.67 -10.75 -25.10
C GLN A 17 39.63 -11.00 -23.99
N ARG A 18 38.35 -10.80 -24.30
CA ARG A 18 37.22 -10.96 -23.37
C ARG A 18 36.28 -12.11 -23.74
N LEU A 19 36.80 -13.13 -24.43
CA LEU A 19 35.99 -14.26 -24.91
C LEU A 19 35.24 -14.96 -23.76
N TRP A 20 35.84 -14.99 -22.56
CA TRP A 20 35.20 -15.53 -21.37
C TRP A 20 33.90 -14.79 -21.00
N SER A 21 33.80 -13.48 -21.23
CA SER A 21 32.58 -12.71 -20.93
C SER A 21 31.46 -13.11 -21.87
N VAL A 22 31.76 -13.33 -23.15
CA VAL A 22 30.81 -13.82 -24.16
C VAL A 22 30.37 -15.26 -23.85
N ALA A 23 31.32 -16.12 -23.47
CA ALA A 23 31.00 -17.50 -23.09
C ALA A 23 30.10 -17.55 -21.83
N LEU A 24 30.39 -16.71 -20.83
CA LEU A 24 29.61 -16.62 -19.61
C LEU A 24 28.18 -16.12 -19.87
N THR A 25 28.01 -15.04 -20.64
CA THR A 25 26.67 -14.52 -20.97
C THR A 25 25.89 -15.48 -21.86
N ALA A 26 26.55 -16.17 -22.80
CA ALA A 26 25.92 -17.20 -23.60
C ALA A 26 25.46 -18.39 -22.76
N LEU A 27 26.29 -18.87 -21.83
CA LEU A 27 25.91 -19.94 -20.91
C LEU A 27 24.73 -19.52 -20.02
N LEU A 28 24.79 -18.31 -19.46
CA LEU A 28 23.70 -17.74 -18.66
C LEU A 28 22.38 -17.69 -19.45
N CYS A 29 22.40 -17.12 -20.65
CA CYS A 29 21.22 -17.00 -21.51
C CYS A 29 20.69 -18.37 -21.96
N PHE A 30 21.58 -19.35 -22.21
CA PHE A 30 21.16 -20.71 -22.53
C PHE A 30 20.34 -21.35 -21.40
N PHE A 31 20.76 -21.17 -20.14
CA PHE A 31 20.03 -21.68 -19.00
C PHE A 31 18.74 -20.91 -18.70
N LEU A 32 18.77 -19.58 -18.80
CA LEU A 32 17.60 -18.73 -18.52
C LEU A 32 16.48 -18.85 -19.55
N PHE A 33 16.83 -19.11 -20.81
CA PHE A 33 15.85 -19.15 -21.89
C PHE A 33 15.58 -20.62 -22.31
N PRO A 34 16.33 -21.28 -23.22
CA PRO A 34 16.00 -22.63 -23.70
C PRO A 34 15.84 -23.69 -22.62
N VAL A 35 16.77 -23.78 -21.65
CA VAL A 35 16.72 -24.86 -20.64
C VAL A 35 15.49 -24.69 -19.76
N LEU A 36 15.23 -23.46 -19.31
CA LEU A 36 14.03 -23.14 -18.54
C LEU A 36 12.76 -23.47 -19.33
N THR A 37 12.67 -23.07 -20.61
CA THR A 37 11.54 -23.45 -21.47
C THR A 37 11.37 -24.95 -21.57
N ALA A 38 12.47 -25.70 -21.76
CA ALA A 38 12.42 -27.15 -21.89
C ALA A 38 11.90 -27.80 -20.61
N LEU A 39 12.36 -27.33 -19.45
CA LEU A 39 11.95 -27.83 -18.14
C LEU A 39 10.46 -27.55 -17.91
N GLU A 40 10.01 -26.30 -18.05
CA GLU A 40 8.60 -25.94 -17.85
C GLU A 40 7.67 -26.66 -18.82
N THR A 41 8.07 -26.75 -20.09
CA THR A 41 7.33 -27.53 -21.09
C THR A 41 7.22 -29.00 -20.68
N SER A 42 8.28 -29.59 -20.12
CA SER A 42 8.30 -31.00 -19.70
C SER A 42 7.45 -31.26 -18.46
N ILE A 43 7.32 -30.26 -17.58
CA ILE A 43 6.51 -30.33 -16.37
C ILE A 43 5.04 -30.11 -16.72
N MET A 44 4.70 -29.02 -17.40
CA MET A 44 3.30 -28.64 -17.64
C MET A 44 2.58 -29.51 -18.67
N LEU A 45 3.31 -30.05 -19.66
CA LEU A 45 2.72 -30.95 -20.65
C LEU A 45 2.84 -32.43 -20.26
N ARG A 46 3.23 -32.73 -19.02
CA ARG A 46 3.24 -34.11 -18.50
C ARG A 46 1.79 -34.57 -18.33
N PRO A 47 1.42 -35.80 -18.77
CA PRO A 47 0.06 -36.31 -18.67
C PRO A 47 -0.54 -36.23 -17.25
N ASP A 48 0.28 -36.48 -16.22
CA ASP A 48 -0.15 -36.45 -14.81
C ASP A 48 -0.57 -35.05 -14.32
N ASN A 49 -0.12 -34.00 -15.00
CA ASN A 49 -0.37 -32.60 -14.65
C ASN A 49 -1.46 -31.95 -15.51
N LEU A 50 -2.03 -32.69 -16.47
CA LEU A 50 -3.18 -32.22 -17.24
C LEU A 50 -4.43 -32.30 -16.37
N SER A 51 -5.33 -31.34 -16.54
CA SER A 51 -6.66 -31.39 -15.92
C SER A 51 -7.33 -32.72 -16.25
N LYS A 52 -7.80 -33.41 -15.22
CA LYS A 52 -8.51 -34.70 -15.33
C LYS A 52 -10.00 -34.52 -15.60
N ASP A 53 -10.50 -33.31 -15.39
CA ASP A 53 -11.91 -32.94 -15.49
C ASP A 53 -12.31 -32.53 -16.92
N LEU A 54 -11.31 -32.40 -17.80
CA LEU A 54 -11.48 -31.98 -19.19
C LEU A 54 -11.16 -33.14 -20.15
N SER A 55 -11.68 -33.02 -21.38
CA SER A 55 -11.22 -33.89 -22.47
C SER A 55 -9.71 -33.72 -22.69
N VAL A 56 -9.02 -34.77 -23.12
CA VAL A 56 -7.56 -34.74 -23.34
C VAL A 56 -7.14 -33.60 -24.27
N GLU A 57 -7.96 -33.29 -25.28
CA GLU A 57 -7.70 -32.18 -26.21
C GLU A 57 -7.86 -30.81 -25.54
N ALA A 58 -8.90 -30.62 -24.73
CA ALA A 58 -9.14 -29.39 -23.98
C ALA A 58 -8.09 -29.17 -22.89
N ALA A 59 -7.78 -30.20 -22.10
CA ALA A 59 -6.75 -30.17 -21.06
C ALA A 59 -5.36 -29.83 -21.65
N LEU A 60 -5.04 -30.38 -22.83
CA LEU A 60 -3.79 -30.08 -23.52
C LEU A 60 -3.76 -28.65 -24.07
N ALA A 61 -4.88 -28.13 -24.59
CA ALA A 61 -4.97 -26.76 -25.09
C ALA A 61 -4.81 -25.74 -23.95
N GLU A 62 -5.45 -26.00 -22.80
CA GLU A 62 -5.32 -25.20 -21.59
C GLU A 62 -3.88 -25.21 -21.06
N ALA A 63 -3.27 -26.39 -20.92
CA ALA A 63 -1.88 -26.51 -20.46
C ALA A 63 -0.89 -25.76 -21.36
N LYS A 64 -1.11 -25.74 -22.67
CA LYS A 64 -0.30 -24.97 -23.63
C LYS A 64 -0.50 -23.46 -23.49
N LEU A 65 -1.72 -23.01 -23.23
CA LEU A 65 -2.02 -21.60 -23.00
C LEU A 65 -1.35 -21.14 -21.70
N LYS A 66 -1.52 -21.90 -20.61
CA LYS A 66 -0.88 -21.66 -19.32
C LYS A 66 0.65 -21.61 -19.44
N LEU A 67 1.25 -22.61 -20.10
CA LEU A 67 2.68 -22.62 -20.40
C LEU A 67 3.12 -21.34 -21.13
N THR A 68 2.37 -20.87 -22.12
CA THR A 68 2.72 -19.64 -22.83
C THR A 68 2.67 -18.42 -21.92
N ASN A 69 1.60 -18.26 -21.14
CA ASN A 69 1.44 -17.14 -20.24
C ASN A 69 2.55 -17.10 -19.19
N GLU A 70 2.86 -18.24 -18.59
CA GLU A 70 3.95 -18.37 -17.62
C GLU A 70 5.32 -18.04 -18.24
N MET A 71 5.63 -18.60 -19.42
CA MET A 71 6.91 -18.30 -20.08
C MET A 71 7.02 -16.84 -20.53
N LEU A 72 5.95 -16.24 -21.05
CA LEU A 72 5.95 -14.82 -21.40
C LEU A 72 6.11 -13.94 -20.16
N HIS A 73 5.47 -14.29 -19.04
CA HIS A 73 5.68 -13.61 -17.76
C HIS A 73 7.14 -13.75 -17.28
N MET A 74 7.71 -14.96 -17.34
CA MET A 74 9.12 -15.22 -16.97
C MET A 74 10.13 -14.41 -17.79
N TYR A 75 9.83 -14.12 -19.06
CA TYR A 75 10.69 -13.34 -19.96
C TYR A 75 10.39 -11.84 -19.96
N SER A 76 9.34 -11.43 -19.26
CA SER A 76 8.91 -10.04 -19.19
C SER A 76 9.64 -9.28 -18.08
N ILE A 77 9.48 -7.95 -18.14
CA ILE A 77 9.97 -7.01 -17.13
C ILE A 77 9.47 -7.31 -15.71
N GLN A 78 8.37 -8.05 -15.57
CA GLN A 78 7.74 -8.36 -14.29
C GLN A 78 8.54 -9.39 -13.47
N ASN A 79 9.40 -10.17 -14.13
CA ASN A 79 10.23 -11.15 -13.46
C ASN A 79 11.40 -10.48 -12.70
N ALA A 80 11.20 -10.25 -11.40
CA ALA A 80 12.20 -9.65 -10.51
C ALA A 80 13.52 -10.44 -10.45
N MET A 81 13.47 -11.77 -10.58
CA MET A 81 14.68 -12.61 -10.57
C MET A 81 15.52 -12.40 -11.84
N LEU A 82 14.87 -12.30 -13.00
CA LEU A 82 15.55 -11.96 -14.26
C LEU A 82 16.18 -10.55 -14.16
N VAL A 83 15.44 -9.57 -13.63
CA VAL A 83 15.96 -8.22 -13.37
C VAL A 83 17.22 -8.25 -12.50
N PHE A 84 17.20 -8.97 -11.38
CA PHE A 84 18.35 -9.13 -10.49
C PHE A 84 19.57 -9.72 -11.21
N ILE A 85 19.38 -10.81 -11.95
CA ILE A 85 20.46 -11.46 -12.71
C ILE A 85 21.07 -10.50 -13.76
N LEU A 86 20.24 -9.73 -14.45
CA LEU A 86 20.69 -8.77 -15.45
C LEU A 86 21.45 -7.58 -14.82
N ILE A 87 21.07 -7.13 -13.63
CA ILE A 87 21.81 -6.12 -12.86
C ILE A 87 23.21 -6.64 -12.51
N VAL A 88 23.31 -7.86 -11.95
CA VAL A 88 24.61 -8.48 -11.61
C VAL A 88 25.47 -8.61 -12.86
N THR A 89 24.86 -9.05 -13.97
CA THR A 89 25.55 -9.18 -15.27
C THR A 89 26.07 -7.83 -15.76
N ALA A 90 25.30 -6.75 -15.61
CA ALA A 90 25.71 -5.41 -15.99
C ALA A 90 26.95 -4.95 -15.21
N VAL A 91 26.97 -5.20 -13.89
CA VAL A 91 28.12 -4.89 -13.03
C VAL A 91 29.37 -5.65 -13.48
N VAL A 92 29.25 -6.96 -13.72
CA VAL A 92 30.37 -7.80 -14.15
C VAL A 92 30.91 -7.37 -15.52
N LEU A 93 30.05 -7.11 -16.50
CA LEU A 93 30.46 -6.73 -17.86
C LEU A 93 31.07 -5.33 -17.93
N ALA A 94 30.56 -4.38 -17.14
CA ALA A 94 31.11 -3.02 -17.07
C ALA A 94 32.47 -3.01 -16.37
N ALA A 95 32.57 -3.60 -15.17
CA ALA A 95 33.80 -3.65 -14.39
C ALA A 95 34.92 -4.40 -15.12
N SER A 96 34.59 -5.53 -15.78
CA SER A 96 35.58 -6.28 -16.55
C SER A 96 36.09 -5.52 -17.78
N GLY A 97 35.21 -4.80 -18.49
CA GLY A 97 35.56 -4.08 -19.72
C GLY A 97 36.55 -2.95 -19.50
N PHE A 98 36.42 -2.24 -18.38
CA PHE A 98 37.30 -1.14 -18.02
C PHE A 98 38.37 -1.50 -16.99
N SER A 99 38.53 -2.79 -16.66
CA SER A 99 39.50 -3.26 -15.66
C SER A 99 40.94 -2.83 -15.90
N TYR A 100 41.32 -2.52 -17.15
CA TYR A 100 42.65 -2.01 -17.49
C TYR A 100 42.94 -0.64 -16.85
N LEU A 101 41.91 0.15 -16.54
CA LEU A 101 41.99 1.46 -15.89
C LEU A 101 42.45 1.41 -14.43
N HIS A 102 42.46 0.21 -13.83
CA HIS A 102 42.87 -0.01 -12.45
C HIS A 102 44.31 -0.50 -12.30
N SER A 103 45.01 -0.75 -13.41
CA SER A 103 46.41 -1.18 -13.42
C SER A 103 47.26 -0.22 -14.23
N LYS A 104 48.30 0.35 -13.61
CA LYS A 104 49.23 1.27 -14.27
C LYS A 104 49.79 0.68 -15.56
N LYS A 105 50.33 -0.56 -15.49
CA LYS A 105 50.90 -1.28 -16.63
C LYS A 105 49.89 -1.45 -17.78
N LYS A 106 48.64 -1.81 -17.48
CA LYS A 106 47.60 -1.98 -18.51
C LYS A 106 47.16 -0.62 -19.07
N THR A 107 46.96 0.37 -18.21
CA THR A 107 46.58 1.73 -18.63
C THR A 107 47.62 2.33 -19.58
N ASP A 108 48.91 2.22 -19.25
CA ASP A 108 50.00 2.72 -20.12
C ASP A 108 50.03 1.98 -21.47
N PHE A 109 49.81 0.68 -21.47
CA PHE A 109 49.70 -0.11 -22.71
C PHE A 109 48.51 0.35 -23.57
N PHE A 110 47.30 0.41 -23.01
CA PHE A 110 46.11 0.80 -23.76
C PHE A 110 46.15 2.27 -24.24
N HIS A 111 46.71 3.19 -23.44
CA HIS A 111 46.82 4.60 -23.81
C HIS A 111 48.00 4.91 -24.76
N SER A 112 48.94 3.98 -24.96
CA SER A 112 50.03 4.11 -25.95
C SER A 112 49.68 3.51 -27.32
N LEU A 113 48.57 2.78 -27.43
CA LEU A 113 48.06 2.32 -28.72
C LEU A 113 47.74 3.53 -29.63
N PRO A 114 47.96 3.42 -30.95
CA PRO A 114 47.62 4.48 -31.91
C PRO A 114 46.10 4.51 -32.18
N ILE A 115 45.29 4.55 -31.11
CA ILE A 115 43.83 4.55 -31.10
C ILE A 115 43.38 5.70 -30.19
N SER A 116 42.37 6.46 -30.61
CA SER A 116 41.88 7.58 -29.81
C SER A 116 41.15 7.08 -28.56
N ARG A 117 41.18 7.87 -27.48
CA ARG A 117 40.47 7.53 -26.23
C ARG A 117 38.97 7.38 -26.45
N GLU A 118 38.41 8.17 -27.35
CA GLU A 118 37.00 8.10 -27.72
C GLU A 118 36.66 6.74 -28.36
N MET A 119 37.54 6.24 -29.23
CA MET A 119 37.34 4.92 -29.85
C MET A 119 37.49 3.80 -28.83
N LEU A 120 38.48 3.87 -27.92
CA LEU A 120 38.65 2.88 -26.85
C LEU A 120 37.39 2.80 -25.99
N TYR A 121 36.89 3.93 -25.48
CA TYR A 121 35.69 3.99 -24.66
C TYR A 121 34.45 3.48 -25.41
N THR A 122 34.24 3.98 -26.64
CA THR A 122 33.05 3.61 -27.44
C THR A 122 33.01 2.12 -27.71
N VAL A 123 34.11 1.53 -28.17
CA VAL A 123 34.15 0.09 -28.47
C VAL A 123 33.99 -0.73 -27.19
N THR A 124 34.66 -0.37 -26.10
CA THR A 124 34.52 -1.13 -24.84
C THR A 124 33.10 -1.11 -24.28
N CYS A 125 32.41 0.04 -24.35
CA CYS A 125 31.00 0.15 -23.95
C CYS A 125 30.08 -0.66 -24.86
N LEU A 126 30.19 -0.49 -26.19
CA LEU A 126 29.35 -1.19 -27.15
C LEU A 126 29.54 -2.70 -27.06
N ASP A 127 30.78 -3.16 -26.96
CA ASP A 127 31.09 -4.59 -26.79
C ASP A 127 30.45 -5.13 -25.51
N GLY A 128 30.54 -4.41 -24.39
CA GLY A 128 29.91 -4.83 -23.14
C GLY A 128 28.39 -5.01 -23.27
N ILE A 129 27.71 -4.12 -24.00
CA ILE A 129 26.28 -4.23 -24.28
C ILE A 129 25.99 -5.40 -25.22
N LEU A 130 26.75 -5.53 -26.31
CA LEU A 130 26.57 -6.59 -27.31
C LEU A 130 26.85 -7.99 -26.76
N TYR A 131 27.76 -8.13 -25.80
CA TYR A 131 28.08 -9.41 -25.17
C TYR A 131 26.89 -10.02 -24.43
N LEU A 132 25.95 -9.21 -23.96
CA LEU A 132 24.68 -9.71 -23.44
C LEU A 132 23.58 -9.70 -24.51
N ALA A 133 23.44 -8.60 -25.26
CA ALA A 133 22.34 -8.40 -26.20
C ALA A 133 22.23 -9.54 -27.23
N VAL A 134 23.38 -9.94 -27.81
CA VAL A 134 23.40 -10.96 -28.87
C VAL A 134 23.04 -12.35 -28.33
N PRO A 135 23.71 -12.89 -27.28
CA PRO A 135 23.32 -14.18 -26.74
C PRO A 135 21.89 -14.20 -26.17
N TYR A 136 21.47 -13.13 -25.47
CA TYR A 136 20.10 -13.01 -24.97
C TYR A 136 19.12 -13.15 -26.13
N LEU A 137 19.20 -12.31 -27.15
CA LEU A 137 18.27 -12.38 -28.28
C LEU A 137 18.26 -13.76 -28.94
N VAL A 138 19.43 -14.33 -29.22
CA VAL A 138 19.54 -15.65 -29.88
C VAL A 138 18.85 -16.74 -29.05
N PHE A 139 19.16 -16.85 -27.77
CA PHE A 139 18.59 -17.90 -26.92
C PHE A 139 17.11 -17.65 -26.60
N LEU A 140 16.69 -16.40 -26.47
CA LEU A 140 15.28 -16.04 -26.32
C LEU A 140 14.46 -16.43 -27.57
N LEU A 141 15.01 -16.21 -28.77
CA LEU A 141 14.37 -16.66 -30.00
C LEU A 141 14.28 -18.19 -30.09
N VAL A 142 15.32 -18.91 -29.65
CA VAL A 142 15.28 -20.39 -29.55
C VAL A 142 14.17 -20.84 -28.60
N ALA A 143 14.05 -20.22 -27.41
CA ALA A 143 12.97 -20.49 -26.48
C ALA A 143 11.58 -20.24 -27.09
N GLY A 144 11.40 -19.12 -27.80
CA GLY A 144 10.15 -18.84 -28.52
C GLY A 144 9.82 -19.89 -29.58
N VAL A 145 10.80 -20.34 -30.37
CA VAL A 145 10.63 -21.42 -31.35
C VAL A 145 10.23 -22.73 -30.67
N MET A 146 10.82 -23.06 -29.51
CA MET A 146 10.47 -24.27 -28.75
C MET A 146 8.99 -24.29 -28.34
N LEU A 147 8.46 -23.15 -27.88
CA LEU A 147 7.04 -23.01 -27.54
C LEU A 147 6.14 -23.16 -28.77
N GLN A 148 6.51 -22.53 -29.89
CA GLN A 148 5.76 -22.65 -31.14
C GLN A 148 5.74 -24.08 -31.69
N VAL A 149 6.86 -24.81 -31.63
CA VAL A 149 6.93 -26.22 -32.06
C VAL A 149 5.99 -27.12 -31.24
N LYS A 150 5.70 -26.75 -29.98
CA LYS A 150 4.71 -27.46 -29.15
C LYS A 150 3.26 -27.10 -29.47
N GLY A 151 3.03 -26.21 -30.44
CA GLY A 151 1.71 -25.75 -30.84
C GLY A 151 1.04 -24.87 -29.78
N ALA A 152 1.83 -24.22 -28.92
CA ALA A 152 1.32 -23.30 -27.91
C ALA A 152 1.05 -21.91 -28.54
N PRO A 153 -0.06 -21.24 -28.18
CA PRO A 153 -0.40 -19.93 -28.76
C PRO A 153 0.59 -18.87 -28.29
N PHE A 154 1.43 -18.32 -29.19
CA PHE A 154 2.61 -17.53 -28.79
C PHE A 154 2.68 -16.14 -29.47
N SER A 155 2.97 -15.10 -28.68
CA SER A 155 3.15 -13.72 -29.15
C SER A 155 4.63 -13.31 -29.22
N TRP A 156 5.17 -13.24 -30.45
CA TRP A 156 6.52 -12.70 -30.69
C TRP A 156 6.65 -11.22 -30.32
N GLY A 157 5.58 -10.43 -30.48
CA GLY A 157 5.58 -9.01 -30.14
C GLY A 157 5.84 -8.80 -28.65
N THR A 158 5.11 -9.53 -27.80
CA THR A 158 5.27 -9.46 -26.34
C THR A 158 6.67 -9.89 -25.91
N LEU A 159 7.19 -10.98 -26.48
CA LEU A 159 8.54 -11.48 -26.20
C LEU A 159 9.63 -10.43 -26.52
N LEU A 160 9.55 -9.83 -27.72
CA LEU A 160 10.55 -8.86 -28.18
C LEU A 160 10.45 -7.54 -27.44
N ILE A 161 9.25 -7.11 -27.02
CA ILE A 161 9.07 -5.94 -26.16
C ILE A 161 9.77 -6.16 -24.82
N GLY A 162 9.58 -7.33 -24.19
CA GLY A 162 10.28 -7.67 -22.94
C GLY A 162 11.80 -7.61 -23.08
N TYR A 163 12.34 -8.21 -24.15
CA TYR A 163 13.76 -8.11 -24.48
C TYR A 163 14.26 -6.67 -24.61
N VAL A 164 13.55 -5.83 -25.38
CA VAL A 164 13.94 -4.43 -25.59
C VAL A 164 13.91 -3.65 -24.27
N GLN A 165 12.86 -3.84 -23.46
CA GLN A 165 12.75 -3.22 -22.13
C GLN A 165 13.95 -3.59 -21.26
N HIS A 166 14.24 -4.88 -21.10
CA HIS A 166 15.38 -5.36 -20.32
C HIS A 166 16.71 -4.79 -20.84
N MET A 167 16.91 -4.73 -22.16
CA MET A 167 18.14 -4.18 -22.74
C MET A 167 18.29 -2.67 -22.50
N CYS A 168 17.19 -1.89 -22.51
CA CYS A 168 17.22 -0.48 -22.16
C CYS A 168 17.66 -0.26 -20.70
N PHE A 169 17.05 -0.97 -19.75
CA PHE A 169 17.42 -0.88 -18.34
C PHE A 169 18.81 -1.45 -18.05
N PHE A 170 19.17 -2.58 -18.66
CA PHE A 170 20.52 -3.13 -18.59
C PHE A 170 21.55 -2.09 -19.03
N THR A 171 21.28 -1.36 -20.13
CA THR A 171 22.20 -0.32 -20.62
C THR A 171 22.32 0.83 -19.62
N LEU A 172 21.23 1.26 -18.99
CA LEU A 172 21.27 2.26 -17.91
C LEU A 172 22.15 1.81 -16.73
N VAL A 173 21.92 0.61 -16.22
CA VAL A 173 22.69 0.05 -15.09
C VAL A 173 24.15 -0.11 -15.49
N TYR A 174 24.42 -0.69 -16.66
CA TYR A 174 25.76 -0.86 -17.22
C TYR A 174 26.50 0.48 -17.33
N MET A 175 25.88 1.51 -17.90
CA MET A 175 26.50 2.83 -18.05
C MET A 175 26.74 3.53 -16.71
N THR A 176 25.90 3.28 -15.71
CA THR A 176 26.13 3.77 -14.34
C THR A 176 27.37 3.13 -13.71
N VAL A 177 27.53 1.81 -13.87
CA VAL A 177 28.73 1.09 -13.40
C VAL A 177 29.97 1.59 -14.13
N VAL A 178 29.90 1.79 -15.46
CA VAL A 178 31.00 2.37 -16.25
C VAL A 178 31.40 3.74 -15.71
N LEU A 179 30.43 4.60 -15.35
CA LEU A 179 30.72 5.91 -14.75
C LEU A 179 31.48 5.75 -13.42
N ALA A 180 31.03 4.87 -12.53
CA ALA A 180 31.71 4.59 -11.26
C ALA A 180 33.16 4.10 -11.46
N VAL A 181 33.37 3.21 -12.44
CA VAL A 181 34.69 2.69 -12.79
C VAL A 181 35.61 3.76 -13.38
N ILE A 182 35.08 4.70 -14.17
CA ILE A 182 35.87 5.80 -14.74
C ILE A 182 36.29 6.81 -13.67
N LEU A 183 35.40 7.10 -12.73
CA LEU A 183 35.65 8.03 -11.61
C LEU A 183 36.69 7.50 -10.62
N THR A 184 37.01 6.20 -10.67
CA THR A 184 37.90 5.54 -9.72
C THR A 184 39.16 5.02 -10.39
N GLY A 185 40.22 4.86 -9.59
CA GLY A 185 41.51 4.31 -10.04
C GLY A 185 41.73 2.87 -9.59
N ASN A 186 40.84 2.30 -8.78
CA ASN A 186 40.96 0.96 -8.19
C ASN A 186 39.63 0.20 -8.33
N LEU A 187 39.68 -1.10 -8.65
CA LEU A 187 38.51 -1.93 -8.90
C LEU A 187 37.58 -2.01 -7.69
N ILE A 188 38.12 -2.23 -6.48
CA ILE A 188 37.33 -2.34 -5.25
C ILE A 188 36.61 -1.01 -4.99
N VAL A 189 37.32 0.11 -5.15
CA VAL A 189 36.73 1.45 -4.97
C VAL A 189 35.67 1.73 -6.04
N GLY A 190 35.87 1.28 -7.27
CA GLY A 190 34.86 1.36 -8.34
C GLY A 190 33.59 0.56 -8.05
N LEU A 191 33.73 -0.63 -7.44
CA LEU A 191 32.58 -1.43 -7.00
C LEU A 191 31.85 -0.79 -5.80
N LEU A 192 32.59 -0.26 -4.82
CA LEU A 192 32.00 0.51 -3.73
C LEU A 192 31.26 1.76 -4.26
N GLY A 193 31.86 2.48 -5.22
CA GLY A 193 31.25 3.61 -5.90
C GLY A 193 29.99 3.22 -6.69
N THR A 194 29.96 2.02 -7.27
CA THR A 194 28.76 1.46 -7.90
C THR A 194 27.65 1.28 -6.87
N GLY A 195 27.97 0.70 -5.70
CA GLY A 195 27.04 0.61 -4.58
C GLY A 195 26.48 1.97 -4.18
N VAL A 196 27.33 2.99 -4.08
CA VAL A 196 26.91 4.38 -3.80
C VAL A 196 25.92 4.89 -4.85
N PHE A 197 26.18 4.74 -6.15
CA PHE A 197 25.22 5.17 -7.18
C PHE A 197 23.88 4.42 -7.12
N PHE A 198 23.88 3.16 -6.66
CA PHE A 198 22.65 2.37 -6.54
C PHE A 198 21.84 2.70 -5.28
N SER A 199 22.48 3.13 -4.19
CA SER A 199 21.81 3.28 -2.90
C SER A 199 21.71 4.72 -2.38
N TRP A 200 22.53 5.66 -2.87
CA TRP A 200 22.62 7.00 -2.26
C TRP A 200 21.29 7.75 -2.31
N GLY A 201 20.62 7.77 -3.46
CA GLY A 201 19.34 8.45 -3.64
C GLY A 201 18.24 7.90 -2.72
N PRO A 202 17.95 6.58 -2.77
CA PRO A 202 17.03 5.93 -1.84
C PRO A 202 17.42 6.09 -0.36
N GLY A 203 18.72 5.98 -0.04
CA GLY A 203 19.21 6.14 1.32
C GLY A 203 18.99 7.55 1.88
N VAL A 204 19.23 8.59 1.07
CA VAL A 204 18.94 9.98 1.45
C VAL A 204 17.44 10.20 1.63
N ALA A 205 16.60 9.68 0.74
CA ALA A 205 15.15 9.79 0.89
C ALA A 205 14.63 9.09 2.16
N ALA A 206 15.18 7.92 2.51
CA ALA A 206 14.87 7.23 3.77
C ALA A 206 15.28 8.07 5.00
N VAL A 207 16.47 8.71 4.96
CA VAL A 207 16.89 9.64 6.02
C VAL A 207 15.94 10.83 6.11
N ILE A 208 15.51 11.41 4.98
CA ILE A 208 14.55 12.52 5.00
C ILE A 208 13.21 12.06 5.60
N SER A 209 12.63 10.95 5.11
CA SER A 209 11.36 10.41 5.61
C SER A 209 11.40 10.19 7.13
N THR A 210 12.47 9.54 7.62
CA THR A 210 12.63 9.24 9.05
C THR A 210 12.77 10.50 9.91
N TYR A 211 13.48 11.53 9.45
CA TYR A 211 13.57 12.80 10.19
C TYR A 211 12.25 13.58 10.21
N PHE A 212 11.50 13.58 9.10
CA PHE A 212 10.15 14.19 9.08
C PHE A 212 9.21 13.45 10.04
N SER A 213 9.18 12.11 9.98
CA SER A 213 8.32 11.29 10.82
C SER A 213 8.68 11.36 12.31
N GLU A 214 9.96 11.45 12.64
CA GLU A 214 10.43 11.51 14.03
C GLU A 214 10.23 12.88 14.68
N TYR A 215 10.57 13.97 13.98
CA TYR A 215 10.64 15.30 14.61
C TYR A 215 9.41 16.17 14.39
N PHE A 216 8.59 15.91 13.38
CA PHE A 216 7.38 16.68 13.10
C PHE A 216 6.13 15.89 13.46
N MET A 217 5.43 16.34 14.50
CA MET A 217 4.23 15.69 15.05
C MET A 217 3.06 15.71 14.06
N THR A 218 2.99 16.77 13.22
CA THR A 218 1.90 16.99 12.27
C THR A 218 2.20 16.45 10.87
N PHE A 219 3.30 15.72 10.71
CA PHE A 219 3.75 15.21 9.42
C PHE A 219 2.79 14.16 8.86
N TYR A 220 2.33 14.41 7.63
CA TYR A 220 1.61 13.46 6.81
C TYR A 220 2.53 12.95 5.69
N ASP A 221 2.82 11.65 5.70
CA ASP A 221 3.51 11.00 4.58
C ASP A 221 2.48 10.56 3.55
N ASN A 222 2.33 11.33 2.48
CA ASN A 222 1.47 10.94 1.37
C ASN A 222 2.16 9.93 0.42
N GLY A 223 3.35 9.42 0.77
CA GLY A 223 4.17 8.46 0.03
C GLY A 223 4.74 9.01 -1.29
N ASN A 224 4.11 10.02 -1.88
CA ASN A 224 4.26 10.36 -3.28
C ASN A 224 5.58 11.05 -3.61
N PHE A 225 6.08 11.95 -2.76
CA PHE A 225 7.31 12.68 -3.08
C PHE A 225 8.57 11.84 -2.87
N LEU A 226 8.72 11.25 -1.67
CA LEU A 226 9.94 10.53 -1.29
C LEU A 226 10.06 9.21 -2.03
N LEU A 227 8.95 8.49 -2.28
CA LEU A 227 8.96 7.32 -3.13
C LEU A 227 9.41 7.68 -4.56
N ARG A 228 8.78 8.67 -5.21
CA ARG A 228 9.20 9.12 -6.56
C ARG A 228 10.67 9.55 -6.60
N TRP A 229 11.20 10.12 -5.51
CA TRP A 229 12.62 10.43 -5.38
C TRP A 229 13.48 9.17 -5.32
N CYS A 230 13.14 8.19 -4.47
CA CYS A 230 13.81 6.88 -4.41
C CYS A 230 13.87 6.21 -5.79
N GLU A 231 12.72 6.16 -6.48
CA GLU A 231 12.58 5.53 -7.79
C GLU A 231 13.48 6.16 -8.85
N ARG A 232 13.53 7.49 -8.90
CA ARG A 232 14.20 8.21 -10.00
C ARG A 232 15.69 8.43 -9.79
N THR A 233 16.20 8.23 -8.58
CA THR A 233 17.59 8.54 -8.23
C THR A 233 18.52 7.33 -8.26
N SER A 234 17.98 6.11 -8.36
CA SER A 234 18.75 4.87 -8.48
C SER A 234 18.37 4.12 -9.75
N PRO A 235 19.33 3.73 -10.61
CA PRO A 235 19.03 2.95 -11.81
C PRO A 235 18.51 1.55 -11.49
N VAL A 236 18.88 0.99 -10.32
CA VAL A 236 18.41 -0.32 -9.88
C VAL A 236 17.01 -0.24 -9.29
N PHE A 237 16.72 0.80 -8.50
CA PHE A 237 15.37 1.01 -7.97
C PHE A 237 14.38 1.33 -9.10
N TRP A 238 14.79 2.16 -10.08
CA TRP A 238 14.00 2.43 -11.30
C TRP A 238 13.69 1.13 -12.07
N TYR A 239 14.67 0.24 -12.21
CA TYR A 239 14.47 -1.05 -12.87
C TYR A 239 13.52 -1.97 -12.08
N GLY A 240 13.66 -2.01 -10.75
CA GLY A 240 12.73 -2.72 -9.87
C GLY A 240 11.31 -2.20 -9.96
N THR A 241 11.10 -0.87 -9.94
CA THR A 241 9.76 -0.27 -10.04
C THR A 241 9.07 -0.53 -11.36
N ALA A 242 9.84 -0.80 -12.42
CA ALA A 242 9.29 -1.16 -13.72
C ALA A 242 8.62 -2.53 -13.73
N THR A 243 8.88 -3.41 -12.76
CA THR A 243 8.26 -4.74 -12.67
C THR A 243 6.77 -4.66 -12.33
N GLY A 244 6.37 -3.67 -11.50
CA GLY A 244 4.99 -3.42 -11.10
C GLY A 244 4.31 -2.26 -11.83
N SER A 245 4.99 -1.63 -12.80
CA SER A 245 4.44 -0.46 -13.51
C SER A 245 3.42 -0.83 -14.59
N ASP A 246 2.41 0.02 -14.76
CA ASP A 246 1.48 -0.02 -15.90
C ASP A 246 2.11 0.50 -17.20
N HIS A 247 3.24 1.21 -17.11
CA HIS A 247 3.89 1.85 -18.26
C HIS A 247 5.39 1.55 -18.38
N PRO A 248 5.82 0.26 -18.34
CA PRO A 248 7.24 -0.11 -18.33
C PRO A 248 7.98 0.29 -19.61
N THR A 249 7.31 0.31 -20.77
CA THR A 249 7.91 0.75 -22.04
C THR A 249 8.32 2.22 -22.01
N ARG A 250 7.48 3.10 -21.44
CA ARG A 250 7.80 4.52 -21.28
C ARG A 250 9.02 4.69 -20.38
N MET A 251 9.07 3.95 -19.28
CA MET A 251 10.21 3.96 -18.36
C MET A 251 11.50 3.46 -19.02
N ALA A 252 11.42 2.42 -19.86
CA ALA A 252 12.55 1.89 -20.62
C ALA A 252 13.12 2.91 -21.62
N VAL A 253 12.27 3.67 -22.32
CA VAL A 253 12.71 4.75 -23.22
C VAL A 253 13.46 5.83 -22.46
N ILE A 254 12.94 6.24 -21.30
CA ILE A 254 13.62 7.20 -20.41
C ILE A 254 14.95 6.63 -19.92
N ALA A 255 14.99 5.35 -19.51
CA ALA A 255 16.20 4.68 -19.08
C ALA A 255 17.28 4.70 -20.17
N LEU A 256 16.90 4.44 -21.42
CA LEU A 256 17.82 4.52 -22.57
C LEU A 256 18.32 5.95 -22.82
N ALA A 257 17.44 6.95 -22.72
CA ALA A 257 17.83 8.35 -22.85
C ALA A 257 18.84 8.78 -21.77
N VAL A 258 18.60 8.38 -20.52
CA VAL A 258 19.54 8.62 -19.41
C VAL A 258 20.85 7.86 -19.64
N ALA A 259 20.80 6.61 -20.11
CA ALA A 259 22.00 5.84 -20.43
C ALA A 259 22.84 6.51 -21.52
N ALA A 260 22.21 7.12 -22.54
CA ALA A 260 22.90 7.90 -23.57
C ALA A 260 23.57 9.16 -22.99
N LEU A 261 22.92 9.85 -22.05
CA LEU A 261 23.52 10.98 -21.32
C LEU A 261 24.73 10.51 -20.49
N LEU A 262 24.62 9.38 -19.79
CA LEU A 262 25.72 8.78 -19.03
C LEU A 262 26.88 8.34 -19.93
N PHE A 263 26.59 7.86 -21.14
CA PHE A 263 27.61 7.57 -22.16
C PHE A 263 28.36 8.84 -22.57
N GLY A 264 27.63 9.93 -22.85
CA GLY A 264 28.24 11.22 -23.17
C GLY A 264 29.10 11.78 -22.03
N LEU A 265 28.59 11.72 -20.79
CA LEU A 265 29.30 12.15 -19.60
C LEU A 265 30.55 11.28 -19.34
N GLY A 266 30.39 9.96 -19.41
CA GLY A 266 31.49 9.00 -19.24
C GLY A 266 32.58 9.19 -20.30
N MET A 267 32.20 9.42 -21.56
CA MET A 267 33.13 9.79 -22.63
C MET A 267 33.90 11.06 -22.28
N PHE A 268 33.21 12.13 -21.90
CA PHE A 268 33.84 13.40 -21.53
C PHE A 268 34.85 13.24 -20.38
N LEU A 269 34.46 12.51 -19.33
CA LEU A 269 35.33 12.22 -18.19
C LEU A 269 36.51 11.35 -18.60
N TYR A 270 36.28 10.31 -19.42
CA TYR A 270 37.32 9.42 -19.91
C TYR A 270 38.40 10.15 -20.70
N ARG A 271 38.01 11.10 -21.57
CA ARG A 271 38.96 11.95 -22.31
C ARG A 271 39.87 12.73 -21.36
N LYS A 272 39.32 13.26 -20.26
CA LYS A 272 40.05 14.07 -19.26
C LYS A 272 40.76 13.24 -18.19
N ARG A 273 40.54 11.93 -18.11
CA ARG A 273 41.10 11.06 -17.07
C ARG A 273 42.63 10.96 -17.20
N PRO A 274 43.41 11.36 -16.18
CA PRO A 274 44.87 11.18 -16.23
C PRO A 274 45.26 9.70 -16.21
N SER A 275 46.31 9.31 -16.94
CA SER A 275 46.75 7.90 -17.00
C SER A 275 47.32 7.43 -15.65
N GLU A 276 47.98 8.33 -14.94
CA GLU A 276 48.60 8.11 -13.63
C GLU A 276 47.59 7.93 -12.48
N ALA A 277 46.30 8.15 -12.75
CA ALA A 277 45.23 7.89 -11.80
C ALA A 277 45.04 6.37 -11.52
N ALA A 278 45.56 5.50 -12.39
CA ALA A 278 45.48 4.05 -12.18
C ALA A 278 46.16 3.64 -10.86
N GLY A 279 45.43 2.91 -10.03
CA GLY A 279 45.83 2.48 -8.69
C GLY A 279 45.53 3.49 -7.57
N ARG A 280 45.04 4.70 -7.87
CA ARG A 280 44.50 5.62 -6.85
C ARG A 280 43.06 5.26 -6.49
N ALA A 281 42.54 5.76 -5.38
CA ALA A 281 41.13 5.56 -5.04
C ALA A 281 40.22 6.30 -6.03
N MET A 282 40.38 7.62 -6.11
CA MET A 282 39.65 8.50 -7.02
C MET A 282 40.51 8.93 -8.21
N ALA A 283 39.91 9.00 -9.39
CA ALA A 283 40.60 9.44 -10.60
C ALA A 283 40.70 10.97 -10.70
N PHE A 284 39.74 11.69 -10.09
CA PHE A 284 39.66 13.15 -10.13
C PHE A 284 39.70 13.75 -8.73
N LYS A 285 40.79 14.47 -8.40
CA LYS A 285 40.96 15.12 -7.09
C LYS A 285 39.84 16.08 -6.72
N VAL A 286 39.21 16.74 -7.71
CA VAL A 286 38.10 17.68 -7.48
C VAL A 286 36.85 16.97 -6.96
N SER A 287 36.66 15.68 -7.29
CA SER A 287 35.48 14.91 -6.85
C SER A 287 35.59 14.39 -5.42
N GLU A 288 36.81 14.21 -4.89
CA GLU A 288 37.08 13.70 -3.54
C GLU A 288 36.34 14.48 -2.43
N PRO A 289 36.47 15.82 -2.30
CA PRO A 289 35.78 16.56 -1.24
C PRO A 289 34.25 16.52 -1.39
N VAL A 290 33.74 16.54 -2.62
CA VAL A 290 32.30 16.58 -2.89
C VAL A 290 31.65 15.24 -2.53
N ILE A 291 32.21 14.12 -3.01
CA ILE A 291 31.68 12.78 -2.75
C ILE A 291 31.77 12.47 -1.25
N ARG A 292 32.88 12.83 -0.60
CA ARG A 292 32.99 12.66 0.85
C ARG A 292 31.87 13.38 1.59
N PHE A 293 31.62 14.66 1.27
CA PHE A 293 30.58 15.43 1.95
C PHE A 293 29.19 14.78 1.74
N LEU A 294 28.87 14.40 0.50
CA LEU A 294 27.61 13.75 0.14
C LEU A 294 27.41 12.38 0.79
N LEU A 295 28.47 11.67 1.17
CA LEU A 295 28.39 10.40 1.88
C LEU A 295 28.35 10.59 3.40
N VAL A 296 29.26 11.41 3.94
CA VAL A 296 29.43 11.57 5.38
C VAL A 296 28.17 12.17 6.01
N VAL A 297 27.57 13.20 5.42
CA VAL A 297 26.41 13.88 6.04
C VAL A 297 25.20 12.94 6.18
N PRO A 298 24.68 12.30 5.12
CA PRO A 298 23.51 11.42 5.25
C PRO A 298 23.78 10.18 6.11
N ILE A 299 24.97 9.57 6.02
CA ILE A 299 25.31 8.40 6.85
C ILE A 299 25.40 8.78 8.33
N SER A 300 25.91 9.98 8.64
CA SER A 300 25.93 10.48 10.03
C SER A 300 24.52 10.68 10.55
N LEU A 301 23.64 11.32 9.76
CA LEU A 301 22.23 11.54 10.11
C LEU A 301 21.49 10.21 10.31
N PHE A 302 21.72 9.23 9.43
CA PHE A 302 21.19 7.88 9.55
C PHE A 302 21.66 7.18 10.83
N SER A 303 22.96 7.27 11.14
CA SER A 303 23.52 6.73 12.39
C SER A 303 22.86 7.35 13.62
N GLY A 304 22.60 8.66 13.64
CA GLY A 304 21.84 9.31 14.71
C GLY A 304 20.45 8.70 14.91
N MET A 305 19.75 8.42 13.80
CA MET A 305 18.41 7.82 13.83
C MET A 305 18.41 6.39 14.39
N ILE A 306 19.44 5.59 14.14
CA ILE A 306 19.55 4.24 14.74
C ILE A 306 19.58 4.33 16.27
N PHE A 307 20.33 5.27 16.83
CA PHE A 307 20.39 5.44 18.30
C PHE A 307 19.08 6.01 18.85
N ARG A 308 18.46 6.95 18.14
CA ARG A 308 17.13 7.48 18.47
C ARG A 308 16.08 6.36 18.53
N SER A 309 16.03 5.49 17.52
CA SER A 309 15.03 4.42 17.46
C SER A 309 15.17 3.39 18.58
N ILE A 310 16.39 3.19 19.12
CA ILE A 310 16.64 2.22 20.20
C ILE A 310 16.36 2.83 21.57
N LEU A 311 16.75 4.09 21.80
CA LEU A 311 16.81 4.69 23.13
C LEU A 311 15.86 5.87 23.33
N ASN A 312 15.19 6.33 22.27
CA ASN A 312 14.27 7.47 22.23
C ASN A 312 14.77 8.72 22.97
N ASP A 313 16.06 9.05 22.81
CA ASP A 313 16.75 10.08 23.58
C ASP A 313 17.69 10.92 22.71
N ASP A 314 17.74 12.23 23.00
CA ASP A 314 18.53 13.19 22.21
C ASP A 314 20.03 13.09 22.48
N ILE A 315 20.46 12.74 23.69
CA ILE A 315 21.88 12.58 24.01
C ILE A 315 22.44 11.40 23.22
N TRP A 316 21.69 10.29 23.19
CA TRP A 316 22.04 9.12 22.38
C TRP A 316 21.98 9.39 20.89
N THR A 317 21.04 10.22 20.43
CA THR A 317 21.00 10.68 19.04
C THR A 317 22.26 11.45 18.69
N VAL A 318 22.65 12.45 19.49
CA VAL A 318 23.89 13.23 19.30
C VAL A 318 25.12 12.34 19.34
N PHE A 319 25.18 11.37 20.24
CA PHE A 319 26.23 10.35 20.27
C PHE A 319 26.28 9.57 18.95
N GLY A 320 25.14 9.09 18.46
CA GLY A 320 25.01 8.39 17.19
C GLY A 320 25.45 9.24 15.98
N LEU A 321 25.13 10.53 15.97
CA LEU A 321 25.59 11.49 14.95
C LEU A 321 27.12 11.63 14.97
N ILE A 322 27.73 11.78 16.15
CA ILE A 322 29.18 11.92 16.32
C ILE A 322 29.89 10.63 15.90
N CYS A 323 29.39 9.47 16.33
CA CYS A 323 29.94 8.17 15.94
C CYS A 323 29.88 7.97 14.43
N GLY A 324 28.72 8.22 13.80
CA GLY A 324 28.57 8.12 12.35
C GLY A 324 29.52 9.06 11.61
N LEU A 325 29.60 10.33 12.03
CA LEU A 325 30.48 11.33 11.45
C LEU A 325 31.95 10.91 11.49
N LEU A 326 32.42 10.45 12.66
CA LEU A 326 33.82 10.04 12.86
C LEU A 326 34.13 8.75 12.10
N ILE A 327 33.29 7.71 12.24
CA ILE A 327 33.51 6.40 11.60
C ILE A 327 33.49 6.56 10.08
N THR A 328 32.47 7.20 9.52
CA THR A 328 32.37 7.39 8.06
C THR A 328 33.49 8.28 7.53
N SER A 329 33.84 9.36 8.24
CA SER A 329 34.98 10.20 7.82
C SER A 329 36.30 9.43 7.83
N CYS A 330 36.56 8.64 8.87
CA CYS A 330 37.74 7.79 8.97
C CYS A 330 37.78 6.74 7.86
N LEU A 331 36.66 6.06 7.60
CA LEU A 331 36.55 5.04 6.54
C LEU A 331 36.83 5.65 5.15
N ILE A 332 36.26 6.81 4.84
CA ILE A 332 36.52 7.48 3.55
C ILE A 332 37.99 7.89 3.41
N GLU A 333 38.64 8.37 4.48
CA GLU A 333 40.07 8.70 4.44
C GLU A 333 40.96 7.47 4.22
N ILE A 334 40.64 6.34 4.87
CA ILE A 334 41.30 5.06 4.63
C ILE A 334 41.13 4.66 3.16
N ILE A 335 39.92 4.77 2.60
CA ILE A 335 39.66 4.42 1.20
C ILE A 335 40.44 5.32 0.25
N TYR A 336 40.52 6.62 0.51
CA TYR A 336 41.20 7.58 -0.38
C TYR A 336 42.72 7.42 -0.39
N HIS A 337 43.34 7.14 0.76
CA HIS A 337 44.79 7.05 0.88
C HIS A 337 45.33 5.62 0.93
N PHE A 338 44.45 4.62 1.08
CA PHE A 338 44.82 3.24 1.40
C PHE A 338 45.74 3.13 2.63
N ASP A 339 45.61 4.05 3.60
CA ASP A 339 46.49 4.15 4.77
C ASP A 339 45.71 4.50 6.04
N PHE A 340 45.84 3.64 7.05
CA PHE A 340 45.27 3.84 8.39
C PHE A 340 45.90 4.99 9.18
N LYS A 341 47.06 5.52 8.77
CA LYS A 341 47.68 6.68 9.45
C LYS A 341 47.06 8.02 9.02
N SER A 342 46.25 8.03 7.96
CA SER A 342 45.67 9.24 7.37
C SER A 342 44.25 9.59 7.87
N LEU A 343 43.78 8.97 8.97
CA LEU A 343 42.41 9.06 9.48
C LEU A 343 41.86 10.50 9.68
N PHE A 344 42.73 11.47 9.98
CA PHE A 344 42.37 12.87 10.22
C PHE A 344 43.07 13.85 9.28
N ALA A 345 43.47 13.42 8.08
CA ALA A 345 44.21 14.25 7.13
C ALA A 345 43.44 15.52 6.73
N HIS A 346 42.12 15.44 6.50
CA HIS A 346 41.30 16.59 6.10
C HIS A 346 40.38 17.12 7.20
N LYS A 347 40.96 17.64 8.29
CA LYS A 347 40.20 18.20 9.45
C LYS A 347 39.19 19.29 9.09
N ARG A 348 39.46 20.09 8.05
CA ARG A 348 38.54 21.13 7.56
C ARG A 348 37.26 20.54 6.97
N GLN A 349 37.37 19.46 6.19
CA GLN A 349 36.20 18.79 5.62
C GLN A 349 35.36 18.13 6.72
N LEU A 350 36.02 17.52 7.70
CA LEU A 350 35.34 16.99 8.88
C LEU A 350 34.57 18.08 9.63
N ALA A 351 35.17 19.25 9.86
CA ALA A 351 34.50 20.37 10.51
C ALA A 351 33.29 20.88 9.70
N ILE A 352 33.42 21.00 8.37
CA ILE A 352 32.30 21.40 7.49
C ILE A 352 31.15 20.38 7.56
N SER A 353 31.45 19.08 7.48
CA SER A 353 30.45 18.02 7.62
C SER A 353 29.80 18.04 9.02
N ALA A 354 30.58 18.28 10.08
CA ALA A 354 30.08 18.37 11.45
C ALA A 354 29.06 19.52 11.59
N VAL A 355 29.39 20.70 11.07
CA VAL A 355 28.50 21.87 11.07
C VAL A 355 27.23 21.58 10.26
N ALA A 356 27.34 20.93 9.10
CA ALA A 356 26.18 20.57 8.29
C ALA A 356 25.25 19.56 9.00
N VAL A 357 25.80 18.50 9.59
CA VAL A 357 25.04 17.51 10.36
C VAL A 357 24.35 18.16 11.55
N ALA A 358 25.07 18.99 12.32
CA ALA A 358 24.50 19.70 13.46
C ALA A 358 23.39 20.68 13.03
N ALA A 359 23.59 21.44 11.95
CA ALA A 359 22.59 22.38 11.44
C ALA A 359 21.33 21.67 10.95
N ILE A 360 21.46 20.55 10.23
CA ILE A 360 20.31 19.76 9.78
C ILE A 360 19.57 19.18 10.98
N PHE A 361 20.28 18.49 11.88
CA PHE A 361 19.68 17.92 13.08
C PHE A 361 18.95 18.96 13.92
N LEU A 362 19.61 20.08 14.26
CA LEU A 362 19.00 21.16 15.04
C LEU A 362 17.84 21.83 14.29
N GLY A 363 17.92 21.93 12.96
CA GLY A 363 16.84 22.46 12.12
C GLY A 363 15.54 21.67 12.26
N PHE A 364 15.62 20.33 12.22
CA PHE A 364 14.49 19.44 12.46
C PHE A 364 14.08 19.43 13.93
N ARG A 365 15.04 19.21 14.84
CA ARG A 365 14.80 19.04 16.28
C ARG A 365 14.15 20.26 16.94
N LEU A 366 14.49 21.46 16.49
CA LEU A 366 13.96 22.72 17.01
C LEU A 366 12.78 23.25 16.18
N ASP A 367 12.38 22.55 15.11
CA ASP A 367 11.36 23.00 14.18
C ASP A 367 11.58 24.46 13.71
N VAL A 368 12.80 24.76 13.26
CA VAL A 368 13.21 26.14 12.91
C VAL A 368 12.35 26.72 11.78
N ALA A 369 11.80 25.87 10.91
CA ALA A 369 10.91 26.27 9.83
C ALA A 369 9.45 26.49 10.27
N GLY A 370 9.10 26.12 11.51
CA GLY A 370 7.72 26.18 12.02
C GLY A 370 6.78 25.21 11.31
N TYR A 371 7.26 24.02 10.94
CA TYR A 371 6.47 23.01 10.24
C TYR A 371 5.21 22.63 11.04
N ASP A 372 5.34 22.31 12.33
CA ASP A 372 4.21 21.86 13.15
C ASP A 372 3.29 22.99 13.60
N SER A 373 3.73 24.24 13.50
CA SER A 373 2.92 25.42 13.81
C SER A 373 2.33 26.09 12.57
N TYR A 374 2.63 25.58 11.39
CA TYR A 374 2.15 26.17 10.14
C TYR A 374 0.66 25.91 9.94
N LEU A 375 -0.10 27.00 9.83
CA LEU A 375 -1.51 27.05 9.44
C LEU A 375 -1.67 28.14 8.37
N PRO A 376 -2.23 27.84 7.18
CA PRO A 376 -2.41 28.86 6.16
C PRO A 376 -3.42 29.93 6.56
N ASP A 377 -3.21 31.16 6.06
CA ASP A 377 -4.19 32.24 6.15
C ASP A 377 -5.39 31.95 5.24
N ALA A 378 -6.60 32.28 5.67
CA ALA A 378 -7.83 31.94 4.97
C ALA A 378 -7.89 32.50 3.53
N ASP A 379 -7.37 33.72 3.30
CA ASP A 379 -7.33 34.39 2.00
C ASP A 379 -6.35 33.75 1.00
N LYS A 380 -5.45 32.87 1.49
CA LYS A 380 -4.49 32.13 0.65
C LYS A 380 -4.99 30.75 0.25
N VAL A 381 -6.06 30.27 0.86
CA VAL A 381 -6.65 28.95 0.58
C VAL A 381 -7.62 29.07 -0.60
N ALA A 382 -7.43 28.23 -1.60
CA ALA A 382 -8.36 28.08 -2.72
C ALA A 382 -9.50 27.13 -2.33
N TYR A 383 -9.14 25.99 -1.74
CA TYR A 383 -10.04 25.04 -1.11
C TYR A 383 -9.26 24.15 -0.14
N ALA A 384 -9.97 23.45 0.72
CA ALA A 384 -9.41 22.53 1.70
C ALA A 384 -10.28 21.27 1.83
N GLY A 385 -9.77 20.31 2.58
CA GLY A 385 -10.50 19.09 2.88
C GLY A 385 -10.01 18.41 4.15
N ILE A 386 -10.78 17.42 4.58
CA ILE A 386 -10.60 16.72 5.84
C ILE A 386 -10.90 15.24 5.66
N TYR A 387 -10.10 14.41 6.33
CA TYR A 387 -10.39 13.01 6.61
C TYR A 387 -10.33 12.79 8.12
N CYS A 388 -11.34 12.12 8.67
CA CYS A 388 -11.48 11.79 10.08
C CYS A 388 -12.44 10.59 10.18
N ASP A 389 -12.01 9.51 10.83
CA ASP A 389 -12.81 8.28 10.97
C ASP A 389 -14.09 8.56 11.77
N ALA A 390 -14.06 9.53 12.71
CA ALA A 390 -15.24 9.98 13.45
C ALA A 390 -16.34 10.61 12.59
N LEU A 391 -16.01 11.10 11.39
CA LEU A 391 -17.01 11.51 10.42
C LEU A 391 -17.50 10.31 9.60
N ASP A 392 -16.56 9.54 9.05
CA ASP A 392 -16.84 8.34 8.27
C ASP A 392 -15.54 7.53 8.01
N ASN A 393 -15.41 6.33 8.58
CA ASN A 393 -14.21 5.48 8.45
C ASN A 393 -14.20 4.65 7.15
N ASN A 394 -15.35 4.51 6.49
CA ASN A 394 -15.49 3.76 5.24
C ASN A 394 -14.98 4.51 4.01
N ALA A 395 -14.65 5.79 4.16
CA ALA A 395 -14.20 6.64 3.06
C ALA A 395 -13.01 6.05 2.29
N ALA A 396 -11.93 5.70 2.99
CA ALA A 396 -10.72 5.15 2.36
C ALA A 396 -10.85 3.64 2.04
N GLY A 397 -11.55 2.90 2.91
CA GLY A 397 -11.63 1.43 2.85
C GLY A 397 -12.74 0.87 1.96
N ALA A 398 -13.80 1.64 1.68
CA ALA A 398 -14.97 1.18 0.92
C ALA A 398 -15.39 2.13 -0.21
N TYR A 399 -15.53 3.44 0.04
CA TYR A 399 -16.11 4.38 -0.95
C TYR A 399 -15.11 4.82 -2.03
N HIS A 400 -13.85 5.06 -1.67
CA HIS A 400 -12.82 5.52 -2.59
C HIS A 400 -11.86 4.40 -3.04
N VAL A 401 -12.39 3.20 -3.23
CA VAL A 401 -11.61 2.04 -3.67
C VAL A 401 -11.60 1.95 -5.19
N THR A 402 -10.41 1.78 -5.77
CA THR A 402 -10.27 1.58 -7.23
C THR A 402 -9.94 0.11 -7.53
N PRO A 403 -10.85 -0.65 -8.17
CA PRO A 403 -10.54 -2.00 -8.62
C PRO A 403 -9.53 -1.99 -9.76
N ARG A 404 -8.52 -2.86 -9.67
CA ARG A 404 -7.49 -3.07 -10.70
C ARG A 404 -7.43 -4.54 -11.11
N MET A 405 -7.78 -4.81 -12.36
CA MET A 405 -7.67 -6.16 -12.92
C MET A 405 -6.20 -6.62 -12.95
N TYR A 406 -5.93 -7.80 -12.40
CA TYR A 406 -4.62 -8.42 -12.58
C TYR A 406 -4.41 -8.83 -14.03
N ARG A 407 -3.16 -8.82 -14.50
CA ARG A 407 -2.86 -9.13 -15.91
C ARG A 407 -3.17 -10.57 -16.31
N ASP A 408 -3.38 -11.46 -15.34
CA ASP A 408 -3.83 -12.83 -15.59
C ASP A 408 -5.29 -12.90 -16.07
N GLY A 409 -6.10 -11.89 -15.75
CA GLY A 409 -7.52 -11.82 -16.07
C GLY A 409 -8.41 -12.72 -15.20
N TYR A 410 -7.90 -13.32 -14.12
CA TYR A 410 -8.65 -14.25 -13.25
C TYR A 410 -9.08 -13.61 -11.93
N SER A 411 -8.51 -12.46 -11.58
CA SER A 411 -8.80 -11.79 -10.32
C SER A 411 -8.63 -10.27 -10.43
N VAL A 412 -9.10 -9.57 -9.41
CA VAL A 412 -9.01 -8.12 -9.26
C VAL A 412 -8.30 -7.80 -7.93
N GLY A 413 -7.41 -6.83 -7.94
CA GLY A 413 -6.85 -6.23 -6.72
C GLY A 413 -7.58 -4.93 -6.41
N MET A 414 -7.64 -4.56 -5.14
CA MET A 414 -8.21 -3.28 -4.70
C MET A 414 -7.09 -2.30 -4.37
N GLU A 415 -7.17 -1.09 -4.93
CA GLU A 415 -6.30 0.02 -4.57
C GLU A 415 -7.09 1.00 -3.70
N TRP A 416 -6.73 1.07 -2.42
CA TRP A 416 -7.35 1.98 -1.46
C TRP A 416 -6.79 3.40 -1.61
N ALA A 417 -7.67 4.40 -1.53
CA ALA A 417 -7.24 5.79 -1.51
C ALA A 417 -6.51 6.12 -0.20
N SER A 418 -5.48 6.96 -0.28
CA SER A 418 -4.89 7.50 0.95
C SER A 418 -5.83 8.51 1.61
N GLN A 419 -5.73 8.68 2.92
CA GLN A 419 -6.53 9.67 3.68
C GLN A 419 -6.42 11.09 3.09
N GLY A 420 -5.25 11.47 2.58
CA GLY A 420 -5.01 12.74 1.92
C GLY A 420 -5.68 12.85 0.54
N ASP A 421 -5.72 11.75 -0.22
CA ASP A 421 -6.44 11.70 -1.50
C ASP A 421 -7.94 11.86 -1.28
N VAL A 422 -8.49 11.23 -0.22
CA VAL A 422 -9.88 11.40 0.20
C VAL A 422 -10.14 12.85 0.60
N ALA A 423 -9.31 13.44 1.48
CA ALA A 423 -9.42 14.84 1.86
C ALA A 423 -9.41 15.78 0.64
N ASP A 424 -8.58 15.52 -0.37
CA ASP A 424 -8.52 16.32 -1.59
C ASP A 424 -9.81 16.31 -2.43
N LYS A 425 -10.67 15.29 -2.29
CA LYS A 425 -11.98 15.23 -2.97
C LYS A 425 -13.01 16.19 -2.38
N MET A 426 -12.88 16.58 -1.12
CA MET A 426 -13.88 17.39 -0.41
C MET A 426 -14.02 18.80 -0.99
N GLN A 427 -12.92 19.41 -1.45
CA GLN A 427 -12.92 20.73 -2.12
C GLN A 427 -13.77 21.82 -1.43
N ILE A 428 -13.73 21.88 -0.10
CA ILE A 428 -14.45 22.87 0.71
C ILE A 428 -13.81 24.24 0.47
N SER A 429 -14.60 25.22 0.01
CA SER A 429 -14.10 26.54 -0.42
C SER A 429 -14.92 27.72 0.11
N ASP A 430 -16.06 27.46 0.76
CA ASP A 430 -16.85 28.50 1.40
C ASP A 430 -16.17 29.02 2.68
N GLU A 431 -16.46 30.29 3.02
CA GLU A 431 -15.78 30.99 4.10
C GLU A 431 -16.00 30.33 5.47
N ASP A 432 -17.20 29.80 5.72
CA ASP A 432 -17.54 29.10 6.96
C ASP A 432 -16.78 27.78 7.09
N GLY A 433 -16.77 26.94 6.05
CA GLY A 433 -16.04 25.69 6.01
C GLY A 433 -14.53 25.88 6.18
N ILE A 434 -13.93 26.86 5.50
CA ILE A 434 -12.51 27.19 5.68
C ILE A 434 -12.22 27.68 7.10
N ARG A 435 -13.11 28.49 7.70
CA ARG A 435 -12.97 28.92 9.10
C ARG A 435 -12.96 27.72 10.03
N VAL A 436 -13.94 26.83 9.93
CA VAL A 436 -14.08 25.64 10.78
C VAL A 436 -12.86 24.71 10.65
N LEU A 437 -12.39 24.44 9.43
CA LEU A 437 -11.17 23.63 9.23
C LEU A 437 -9.93 24.27 9.85
N ARG A 438 -9.83 25.61 9.85
CA ARG A 438 -8.71 26.32 10.49
C ARG A 438 -8.80 26.24 12.02
N GLU A 439 -10.00 26.24 12.60
CA GLU A 439 -10.21 26.02 14.03
C GLU A 439 -9.78 24.60 14.44
N ILE A 440 -10.20 23.58 13.68
CA ILE A 440 -9.74 22.20 13.86
C ILE A 440 -8.21 22.13 13.75
N GLY A 441 -7.63 22.75 12.72
CA GLY A 441 -6.18 22.79 12.52
C GLY A 441 -5.43 23.50 13.67
N ALA A 442 -5.99 24.58 14.22
CA ALA A 442 -5.40 25.30 15.34
C ALA A 442 -5.40 24.46 16.62
N GLN A 443 -6.49 23.76 16.92
CA GLN A 443 -6.54 22.81 18.04
C GLN A 443 -5.57 21.65 17.81
N GLY A 444 -5.46 21.17 16.57
CA GLY A 444 -4.48 20.16 16.17
C GLY A 444 -3.03 20.58 16.46
N ILE A 445 -2.68 21.82 16.13
CA ILE A 445 -1.36 22.40 16.43
C ILE A 445 -1.12 22.51 17.94
N GLU A 446 -2.14 22.91 18.71
CA GLU A 446 -2.02 23.00 20.15
C GLU A 446 -1.77 21.62 20.78
N THR A 447 -2.54 20.61 20.38
CA THR A 447 -2.37 19.24 20.86
C THR A 447 -1.00 18.68 20.50
N ALA A 448 -0.55 18.86 19.25
CA ALA A 448 0.79 18.49 18.82
C ALA A 448 1.88 19.19 19.65
N SER A 449 1.68 20.47 20.00
CA SER A 449 2.60 21.20 20.88
C SER A 449 2.62 20.64 22.31
N ARG A 450 1.48 20.22 22.87
CA ARG A 450 1.40 19.60 24.20
C ARG A 450 2.10 18.24 24.22
N GLN A 451 1.82 17.40 23.23
CA GLN A 451 2.48 16.10 23.05
C GLN A 451 3.99 16.22 22.91
N ARG A 452 4.46 17.17 22.09
CA ARG A 452 5.90 17.46 21.97
C ARG A 452 6.53 17.85 23.30
N LYS A 453 5.84 18.62 24.15
CA LYS A 453 6.35 18.96 25.49
C LYS A 453 6.42 17.73 26.39
N HIS A 454 5.41 16.87 26.35
CA HIS A 454 5.41 15.61 27.10
C HIS A 454 6.55 14.68 26.69
N LEU A 455 6.75 14.46 25.39
CA LEU A 455 7.89 13.69 24.86
C LEU A 455 9.26 14.25 25.26
N ASN A 456 9.33 15.53 25.65
CA ASN A 456 10.53 16.18 26.16
C ASN A 456 10.61 16.19 27.71
N GLY A 457 9.87 15.30 28.39
CA GLY A 457 9.87 15.17 29.86
C GLY A 457 8.91 16.11 30.58
N GLY A 458 7.90 16.64 29.89
CA GLY A 458 6.77 17.37 30.50
C GLY A 458 5.79 16.44 31.23
N GLN A 459 4.90 17.00 32.04
CA GLN A 459 3.82 16.26 32.71
C GLN A 459 2.92 15.50 31.71
N ASP A 460 2.17 14.50 32.20
CA ASP A 460 1.19 13.75 31.40
C ASP A 460 0.28 14.71 30.64
N TRP A 461 0.17 14.46 29.33
CA TRP A 461 -0.65 15.27 28.42
C TRP A 461 -2.10 14.77 28.33
N MET A 462 -2.39 13.61 28.91
CA MET A 462 -3.73 13.05 29.11
C MET A 462 -4.06 13.07 30.62
N SER A 463 -5.21 13.60 30.97
CA SER A 463 -5.81 13.60 32.30
C SER A 463 -6.70 12.36 32.51
N GLU A 464 -7.04 12.02 33.75
CA GLU A 464 -8.05 10.97 34.04
C GLU A 464 -9.43 11.28 33.43
N ALA A 465 -9.74 12.56 33.14
CA ALA A 465 -10.96 12.99 32.46
C ALA A 465 -10.97 12.64 30.96
N ASP A 466 -9.82 12.27 30.38
CA ASP A 466 -9.69 11.91 28.96
C ASP A 466 -10.09 10.47 28.65
N LEU A 467 -10.36 9.64 29.67
CA LEU A 467 -10.79 8.25 29.50
C LEU A 467 -12.19 8.11 28.85
N ASP A 468 -13.03 9.14 28.95
CA ASP A 468 -14.41 9.15 28.38
C ASP A 468 -14.50 9.81 26.99
N SER A 469 -13.39 10.30 26.46
CA SER A 469 -13.34 11.07 25.21
C SER A 469 -12.93 10.20 24.03
N ARG A 470 -13.55 10.44 22.87
CA ARG A 470 -13.09 9.83 21.62
C ARG A 470 -11.88 10.57 21.10
N TYR A 471 -10.81 9.83 20.84
CA TYR A 471 -9.61 10.32 20.19
C TYR A 471 -9.49 9.76 18.79
N ASP A 472 -9.14 10.61 17.83
CA ASP A 472 -8.99 10.21 16.43
C ASP A 472 -7.84 10.98 15.75
N SER A 473 -7.44 10.50 14.59
CA SER A 473 -6.51 11.13 13.67
C SER A 473 -7.27 12.00 12.67
N ILE A 474 -6.87 13.27 12.53
CA ILE A 474 -7.46 14.19 11.54
C ILE A 474 -6.41 14.56 10.50
N VAL A 475 -6.67 14.23 9.23
CA VAL A 475 -5.86 14.69 8.10
C VAL A 475 -6.53 15.89 7.46
N LEU A 476 -5.83 17.03 7.38
CA LEU A 476 -6.25 18.21 6.64
C LEU A 476 -5.41 18.39 5.39
N SER A 477 -6.07 18.68 4.27
CA SER A 477 -5.42 19.13 3.04
C SER A 477 -5.77 20.58 2.72
N TRP A 478 -4.75 21.37 2.39
CA TRP A 478 -4.87 22.79 2.06
C TRP A 478 -4.34 23.02 0.65
N HIS A 479 -5.21 23.39 -0.28
CA HIS A 479 -4.81 23.78 -1.63
C HIS A 479 -4.77 25.30 -1.72
N LEU A 480 -3.60 25.86 -1.95
CA LEU A 480 -3.37 27.30 -1.91
C LEU A 480 -3.53 27.94 -3.30
N ASN A 481 -3.88 29.23 -3.32
CA ASN A 481 -4.05 30.03 -4.54
C ASN A 481 -2.81 30.07 -5.45
N ASN A 482 -1.62 29.74 -4.93
CA ASN A 482 -0.37 29.67 -5.69
C ASN A 482 -0.07 28.27 -6.28
N GLY A 483 -1.00 27.32 -6.16
CA GLY A 483 -0.87 25.94 -6.66
C GLY A 483 -0.07 24.99 -5.76
N LYS A 484 0.32 25.42 -4.54
CA LYS A 484 0.91 24.52 -3.55
C LYS A 484 -0.16 23.81 -2.73
N THR A 485 0.09 22.55 -2.42
CA THR A 485 -0.72 21.76 -1.48
C THR A 485 0.06 21.51 -0.19
N VAL A 486 -0.62 21.63 0.95
CA VAL A 486 -0.07 21.36 2.28
C VAL A 486 -0.96 20.35 2.99
N TYR A 487 -0.38 19.24 3.44
CA TYR A 487 -1.08 18.25 4.26
C TYR A 487 -0.62 18.34 5.72
N ARG A 488 -1.53 18.11 6.66
CA ARG A 488 -1.26 17.97 8.09
C ARG A 488 -2.00 16.76 8.62
N ASN A 489 -1.33 15.96 9.44
CA ASN A 489 -1.95 14.85 10.15
C ASN A 489 -1.84 15.10 11.66
N TYR A 490 -2.98 15.32 12.31
CA TYR A 490 -3.09 15.46 13.74
C TYR A 490 -3.53 14.12 14.35
N ARG A 491 -2.56 13.30 14.80
CA ARG A 491 -2.76 11.87 15.09
C ARG A 491 -3.61 11.53 16.32
N THR A 492 -3.78 12.46 17.26
CA THR A 492 -4.50 12.16 18.52
C THR A 492 -5.23 13.40 18.99
N ILE A 493 -6.41 13.61 18.42
CA ILE A 493 -7.27 14.74 18.69
C ILE A 493 -8.52 14.27 19.42
N ASN A 494 -8.87 14.95 20.50
CA ASN A 494 -10.13 14.73 21.19
C ASN A 494 -11.27 15.22 20.27
N VAL A 495 -11.85 14.32 19.50
CA VAL A 495 -12.93 14.65 18.56
C VAL A 495 -14.26 14.87 19.28
N SER A 496 -14.39 14.45 20.54
CA SER A 496 -15.54 14.80 21.37
C SER A 496 -15.61 16.30 21.66
N GLU A 497 -14.46 16.97 21.83
CA GLU A 497 -14.39 18.44 21.96
C GLU A 497 -14.63 19.18 20.65
N LEU A 498 -14.43 18.51 19.51
CA LEU A 498 -14.61 19.05 18.16
C LEU A 498 -15.99 18.75 17.56
N ARG A 499 -16.93 18.26 18.36
CA ARG A 499 -18.21 17.76 17.86
C ARG A 499 -18.97 18.79 17.01
N GLU A 500 -19.10 20.02 17.49
CA GLU A 500 -19.83 21.07 16.76
C GLU A 500 -19.16 21.41 15.41
N GLN A 501 -17.82 21.44 15.39
CA GLN A 501 -17.03 21.67 14.18
C GLN A 501 -17.20 20.53 13.18
N LEU A 502 -17.12 19.29 13.65
CA LEU A 502 -17.29 18.10 12.82
C LEU A 502 -18.71 17.99 12.26
N ASP A 503 -19.72 18.29 13.08
CA ASP A 503 -21.13 18.35 12.63
C ASP A 503 -21.29 19.39 11.52
N SER A 504 -20.73 20.60 11.70
CA SER A 504 -20.74 21.64 10.67
C SER A 504 -20.02 21.25 9.38
N ILE A 505 -18.93 20.49 9.47
CA ILE A 505 -18.24 19.95 8.29
C ILE A 505 -19.09 18.90 7.59
N TYR A 506 -19.73 17.99 8.33
CA TYR A 506 -20.58 16.95 7.74
C TYR A 506 -21.77 17.55 6.98
N GLU A 507 -22.35 18.64 7.48
CA GLU A 507 -23.43 19.38 6.80
C GLU A 507 -22.96 20.14 5.54
N ASN A 508 -21.66 20.34 5.36
CA ASN A 508 -21.12 21.01 4.19
C ASN A 508 -21.36 20.18 2.92
N GLN A 509 -21.93 20.81 1.89
CA GLN A 509 -22.26 20.12 0.65
C GLN A 509 -21.03 19.58 -0.08
N SER A 510 -19.93 20.34 -0.12
CA SER A 510 -18.71 19.91 -0.78
C SER A 510 -18.06 18.72 -0.06
N TYR A 511 -18.13 18.70 1.28
CA TYR A 511 -17.73 17.53 2.06
C TYR A 511 -18.51 16.28 1.63
N LYS A 512 -19.85 16.32 1.63
CA LYS A 512 -20.65 15.13 1.25
C LYS A 512 -20.38 14.67 -0.17
N LEU A 513 -20.30 15.59 -1.12
CA LEU A 513 -20.00 15.27 -2.53
C LEU A 513 -18.61 14.65 -2.70
N GLY A 514 -17.64 15.10 -1.91
CA GLY A 514 -16.30 14.53 -1.90
C GLY A 514 -16.23 13.17 -1.20
N MET A 515 -17.00 12.98 -0.13
CA MET A 515 -17.03 11.78 0.72
C MET A 515 -17.78 10.61 0.10
N TYR A 516 -18.87 10.88 -0.62
CA TYR A 516 -19.77 9.86 -1.16
C TYR A 516 -19.81 9.94 -2.70
N PRO A 517 -18.95 9.18 -3.42
CA PRO A 517 -18.92 9.17 -4.90
C PRO A 517 -20.27 8.89 -5.55
N VAL A 518 -21.11 8.07 -4.92
CA VAL A 518 -22.49 7.80 -5.37
C VAL A 518 -23.32 9.06 -5.58
N LEU A 519 -23.05 10.17 -4.87
CA LEU A 519 -23.76 11.45 -5.05
C LEU A 519 -23.47 12.12 -6.41
N SER A 520 -22.38 11.74 -7.07
CA SER A 520 -22.00 12.24 -8.41
C SER A 520 -22.28 11.23 -9.54
N LEU A 521 -22.65 9.99 -9.19
CA LEU A 521 -22.91 8.92 -10.16
C LEU A 521 -24.11 9.25 -11.05
N GLN A 522 -23.98 8.99 -12.35
CA GLN A 522 -25.09 9.08 -13.30
C GLN A 522 -25.74 7.71 -13.49
N ALA A 523 -27.05 7.68 -13.72
CA ALA A 523 -27.79 6.43 -13.88
C ALA A 523 -27.28 5.56 -15.05
N ASP A 524 -26.85 6.20 -16.14
CA ASP A 524 -26.29 5.51 -17.32
C ASP A 524 -24.93 4.83 -17.02
N ASP A 525 -24.22 5.28 -15.98
CA ASP A 525 -22.93 4.72 -15.57
C ASP A 525 -23.08 3.50 -14.63
N ALA A 526 -24.29 3.27 -14.10
CA ALA A 526 -24.61 2.13 -13.24
C ALA A 526 -25.08 0.93 -14.09
N ALA A 527 -24.35 -0.18 -14.00
CA ALA A 527 -24.71 -1.45 -14.66
C ALA A 527 -25.83 -2.19 -13.91
N GLY A 528 -25.93 -2.00 -12.59
CA GLY A 528 -26.94 -2.64 -11.76
C GLY A 528 -26.82 -2.23 -10.29
N ILE A 529 -27.72 -2.74 -9.46
CA ILE A 529 -27.80 -2.40 -8.04
C ILE A 529 -27.78 -3.68 -7.22
N ASN A 530 -26.94 -3.70 -6.19
CA ASN A 530 -26.87 -4.78 -5.22
C ASN A 530 -27.34 -4.28 -3.85
N TYR A 531 -27.92 -5.20 -3.08
CA TYR A 531 -28.43 -5.00 -1.74
C TYR A 531 -27.67 -5.91 -0.78
N LYS A 532 -27.30 -5.39 0.39
CA LYS A 532 -26.62 -6.16 1.43
C LYS A 532 -27.30 -5.97 2.79
N GLU A 533 -27.53 -7.06 3.51
CA GLU A 533 -28.08 -7.07 4.87
C GLU A 533 -27.48 -8.24 5.64
N GLU A 534 -26.92 -7.98 6.84
CA GLU A 534 -26.28 -9.01 7.69
C GLU A 534 -25.37 -9.93 6.84
N GLU A 535 -24.43 -9.30 6.14
CA GLU A 535 -23.47 -9.88 5.17
C GLU A 535 -24.01 -10.56 3.88
N ASP A 536 -25.28 -10.98 3.78
CA ASP A 536 -25.79 -11.52 2.51
C ASP A 536 -25.93 -10.42 1.46
N CYS A 537 -25.35 -10.68 0.30
CA CYS A 537 -25.38 -9.80 -0.86
C CYS A 537 -26.29 -10.38 -1.94
N SER A 538 -27.28 -9.61 -2.38
CA SER A 538 -28.22 -10.00 -3.43
C SER A 538 -28.33 -8.92 -4.51
N HIS A 539 -28.73 -9.33 -5.72
CA HIS A 539 -28.97 -8.41 -6.82
C HIS A 539 -30.41 -7.89 -6.79
N VAL A 540 -30.59 -6.57 -6.90
CA VAL A 540 -31.92 -5.95 -6.97
C VAL A 540 -32.52 -6.21 -8.35
N LYS A 541 -33.71 -6.81 -8.40
CA LYS A 541 -34.43 -7.13 -9.65
C LYS A 541 -35.10 -5.87 -10.22
N LEU A 542 -34.34 -5.11 -11.00
CA LEU A 542 -34.81 -3.87 -11.62
C LEU A 542 -35.76 -4.16 -12.81
N PRO A 543 -36.98 -3.58 -12.84
CA PRO A 543 -37.93 -3.82 -13.94
C PRO A 543 -37.56 -3.08 -15.23
N ASP A 544 -36.95 -1.89 -15.11
CA ASP A 544 -36.50 -1.07 -16.23
C ASP A 544 -35.44 -0.03 -15.80
N GLU A 545 -34.84 0.62 -16.79
CA GLU A 545 -33.85 1.68 -16.61
C GLU A 545 -34.41 2.92 -15.89
N GLN A 546 -35.71 3.19 -16.02
CA GLN A 546 -36.36 4.33 -15.36
C GLN A 546 -36.41 4.11 -13.83
N THR A 547 -36.65 2.87 -13.40
CA THR A 547 -36.67 2.49 -11.99
C THR A 547 -35.27 2.52 -11.38
N LYS A 548 -34.24 2.09 -12.12
CA LYS A 548 -32.84 2.24 -11.73
C LYS A 548 -32.47 3.71 -11.48
N ALA A 549 -32.83 4.59 -12.43
CA ALA A 549 -32.59 6.02 -12.31
C ALA A 549 -33.36 6.65 -11.15
N ALA A 550 -34.61 6.24 -10.92
CA ALA A 550 -35.42 6.71 -9.80
C ALA A 550 -34.84 6.27 -8.44
N LEU A 551 -34.38 5.02 -8.32
CA LEU A 551 -33.76 4.51 -7.11
C LEU A 551 -32.46 5.26 -6.78
N LEU A 552 -31.59 5.47 -7.78
CA LEU A 552 -30.37 6.27 -7.60
C LEU A 552 -30.70 7.70 -7.15
N ALA A 553 -31.65 8.36 -7.82
CA ALA A 553 -32.03 9.73 -7.49
C ALA A 553 -32.65 9.86 -6.08
N ALA A 554 -33.50 8.91 -5.68
CA ALA A 554 -34.06 8.85 -4.32
C ALA A 554 -32.95 8.69 -3.28
N TYR A 555 -32.04 7.73 -3.50
CA TYR A 555 -30.91 7.48 -2.61
C TYR A 555 -29.99 8.69 -2.47
N GLN A 556 -29.60 9.30 -3.59
CA GLN A 556 -28.75 10.50 -3.60
C GLN A 556 -29.39 11.66 -2.83
N LYS A 557 -30.70 11.88 -3.01
CA LYS A 557 -31.46 12.92 -2.31
C LYS A 557 -31.49 12.68 -0.81
N GLU A 558 -31.76 11.45 -0.37
CA GLU A 558 -31.89 11.09 1.05
C GLU A 558 -30.52 11.09 1.75
N LEU A 559 -29.47 10.56 1.11
CA LEU A 559 -28.09 10.63 1.61
C LEU A 559 -27.60 12.07 1.74
N MET A 560 -27.92 12.93 0.76
CA MET A 560 -27.58 14.35 0.81
C MET A 560 -28.31 15.08 1.96
N ALA A 561 -29.52 14.64 2.31
CA ALA A 561 -30.33 15.21 3.39
C ALA A 561 -29.98 14.65 4.80
N LEU A 562 -29.26 13.53 4.89
CA LEU A 562 -28.88 12.90 6.15
C LEU A 562 -28.13 13.89 7.07
N THR A 563 -28.50 14.01 8.34
CA THR A 563 -27.87 14.96 9.28
C THR A 563 -27.06 14.22 10.35
N PRO A 564 -26.12 14.89 11.06
CA PRO A 564 -25.40 14.27 12.16
C PRO A 564 -26.32 13.76 13.27
N ASP A 565 -27.41 14.48 13.55
CA ASP A 565 -28.39 14.06 14.56
C ASP A 565 -29.16 12.82 14.14
N MET A 566 -29.58 12.74 12.87
CA MET A 566 -30.17 11.51 12.32
C MET A 566 -29.21 10.32 12.45
N ARG A 567 -27.92 10.49 12.12
CA ARG A 567 -26.92 9.42 12.28
C ARG A 567 -26.68 9.01 13.74
N ARG A 568 -26.93 9.91 14.70
CA ARG A 568 -26.84 9.58 16.13
C ARG A 568 -28.07 8.87 16.66
N GLU A 569 -29.24 9.19 16.11
CA GLU A 569 -30.52 8.62 16.53
C GLU A 569 -30.84 7.29 15.83
N GLU A 570 -30.47 7.17 14.56
CA GLU A 570 -30.76 6.04 13.69
C GLU A 570 -29.49 5.23 13.40
N MET A 571 -29.63 3.91 13.39
CA MET A 571 -28.59 3.02 12.86
C MET A 571 -29.00 2.58 11.44
N PRO A 572 -28.04 2.39 10.52
CA PRO A 572 -28.31 1.74 9.25
C PRO A 572 -28.95 0.37 9.46
N ILE A 573 -29.81 -0.01 8.53
CA ILE A 573 -30.53 -1.30 8.55
C ILE A 573 -30.11 -2.22 7.39
N ALA A 574 -29.41 -1.69 6.41
CA ALA A 574 -28.89 -2.39 5.25
C ALA A 574 -27.85 -1.52 4.53
N GLU A 575 -27.27 -2.06 3.47
CA GLU A 575 -26.38 -1.34 2.57
C GLU A 575 -26.80 -1.53 1.09
N ILE A 576 -26.41 -0.58 0.24
CA ILE A 576 -26.70 -0.59 -1.20
C ILE A 576 -25.44 -0.27 -2.00
N GLN A 577 -25.22 -1.01 -3.08
CA GLN A 577 -24.12 -0.76 -4.02
C GLN A 577 -24.70 -0.46 -5.41
N PHE A 578 -24.20 0.62 -6.03
CA PHE A 578 -24.51 0.97 -7.42
C PHE A 578 -23.35 0.54 -8.32
N LYS A 579 -23.32 -0.75 -8.67
CA LYS A 579 -22.26 -1.36 -9.47
C LYS A 579 -22.11 -0.64 -10.81
N THR A 580 -20.92 -0.12 -11.09
CA THR A 580 -20.65 0.65 -12.31
C THR A 580 -20.45 -0.23 -13.55
N ASN A 581 -20.57 0.36 -14.73
CA ASN A 581 -20.26 -0.30 -16.01
C ASN A 581 -18.82 -0.80 -16.08
N GLU A 582 -17.87 -0.08 -15.47
CA GLU A 582 -16.46 -0.50 -15.41
C GLU A 582 -16.28 -1.75 -14.57
N MET A 583 -16.91 -1.80 -13.38
CA MET A 583 -16.92 -3.00 -12.53
C MET A 583 -17.55 -4.19 -13.26
N GLN A 584 -18.69 -3.98 -13.92
CA GLN A 584 -19.34 -5.05 -14.68
C GLN A 584 -18.46 -5.57 -15.82
N ALA A 585 -17.78 -4.69 -16.56
CA ALA A 585 -16.86 -5.11 -17.61
C ALA A 585 -15.70 -5.95 -17.06
N MET A 586 -15.18 -5.63 -15.86
CA MET A 586 -14.15 -6.45 -15.21
C MET A 586 -14.69 -7.80 -14.76
N ILE A 587 -15.87 -7.83 -14.15
CA ILE A 587 -16.56 -9.06 -13.75
C ILE A 587 -16.79 -9.98 -14.95
N ASP A 588 -17.24 -9.43 -16.08
CA ASP A 588 -17.51 -10.22 -17.30
C ASP A 588 -16.25 -10.90 -17.83
N VAL A 589 -15.11 -10.21 -17.78
CA VAL A 589 -13.81 -10.78 -18.17
C VAL A 589 -13.38 -11.87 -17.21
N ILE A 590 -13.46 -11.62 -15.90
CA ILE A 590 -13.09 -12.60 -14.86
C ILE A 590 -13.96 -13.85 -14.97
N ARG A 591 -15.28 -13.66 -15.09
CA ARG A 591 -16.25 -14.74 -15.26
C ARG A 591 -15.97 -15.56 -16.52
N LYS A 592 -15.71 -14.90 -17.65
CA LYS A 592 -15.35 -15.58 -18.90
C LYS A 592 -14.09 -16.45 -18.76
N ASN A 593 -13.17 -16.03 -17.90
CA ASN A 593 -11.94 -16.77 -17.63
C ASN A 593 -12.10 -17.82 -16.52
N GLY A 594 -13.28 -17.94 -15.88
CA GLY A 594 -13.50 -18.84 -14.75
C GLY A 594 -12.81 -18.39 -13.45
N GLY A 595 -12.56 -17.09 -13.31
CA GLY A 595 -11.94 -16.48 -12.14
C GLY A 595 -12.92 -16.08 -11.04
N TYR A 596 -12.38 -15.64 -9.91
CA TYR A 596 -13.14 -15.26 -8.71
C TYR A 596 -13.49 -13.77 -8.72
N TYR A 597 -14.78 -13.44 -8.67
CA TYR A 597 -15.29 -12.07 -8.77
C TYR A 597 -16.09 -11.61 -7.55
N ASP A 598 -16.23 -12.42 -6.50
CA ASP A 598 -17.01 -12.05 -5.31
C ASP A 598 -16.32 -10.93 -4.50
N THR A 599 -15.06 -10.63 -4.77
CA THR A 599 -14.37 -9.46 -4.21
C THR A 599 -15.13 -8.15 -4.50
N PHE A 600 -15.95 -8.10 -5.56
CA PHE A 600 -16.84 -6.97 -5.83
C PHE A 600 -18.01 -6.81 -4.85
N ASN A 601 -18.28 -7.82 -4.00
CA ASN A 601 -19.29 -7.75 -2.97
C ASN A 601 -18.76 -7.16 -1.64
N GLN A 602 -17.50 -6.74 -1.58
CA GLN A 602 -16.85 -6.31 -0.34
C GLN A 602 -16.61 -4.79 -0.24
N PHE A 603 -16.92 -3.99 -1.26
CA PHE A 603 -16.63 -2.55 -1.29
C PHE A 603 -17.70 -1.75 -2.03
N ASP A 604 -17.66 -0.41 -1.94
CA ASP A 604 -18.60 0.52 -2.58
C ASP A 604 -20.08 0.31 -2.19
N TYR A 605 -20.31 -0.22 -0.97
CA TYR A 605 -21.63 -0.33 -0.35
C TYR A 605 -21.87 0.88 0.56
N TYR A 606 -23.03 1.52 0.42
CA TYR A 606 -23.41 2.70 1.17
C TYR A 606 -24.58 2.39 2.12
N PRO A 607 -24.64 3.01 3.31
CA PRO A 607 -25.67 2.69 4.31
C PRO A 607 -27.08 3.11 3.86
N ILE A 608 -28.07 2.29 4.20
CA ILE A 608 -29.51 2.62 4.14
C ILE A 608 -29.99 2.85 5.56
N TYR A 609 -30.42 4.08 5.86
CA TYR A 609 -31.04 4.41 7.14
C TYR A 609 -32.56 4.21 7.09
N PRO A 610 -33.23 3.96 8.24
CA PRO A 610 -34.70 3.89 8.33
C PRO A 610 -35.42 5.12 7.75
N SER A 611 -34.79 6.29 7.82
CA SER A 611 -35.28 7.55 7.24
C SER A 611 -35.25 7.59 5.70
N PHE A 612 -34.62 6.64 5.01
CA PHE A 612 -34.54 6.59 3.54
C PHE A 612 -35.81 5.98 2.94
N GLN A 613 -36.95 6.60 3.25
CA GLN A 613 -38.29 6.08 2.97
C GLN A 613 -38.58 5.92 1.48
N GLU A 614 -38.09 6.83 0.64
CA GLU A 614 -38.25 6.77 -0.82
C GLU A 614 -37.42 5.64 -1.41
N THR A 615 -36.15 5.52 -1.00
CA THR A 615 -35.28 4.40 -1.39
C THR A 615 -35.88 3.06 -0.99
N ILE A 616 -36.29 2.91 0.28
CA ILE A 616 -36.88 1.67 0.80
C ILE A 616 -38.18 1.32 0.07
N ALA A 617 -39.02 2.30 -0.25
CA ALA A 617 -40.26 2.08 -1.00
C ALA A 617 -39.99 1.55 -2.41
N ILE A 618 -38.98 2.08 -3.11
CA ILE A 618 -38.61 1.63 -4.46
C ILE A 618 -37.98 0.22 -4.40
N LEU A 619 -37.10 -0.06 -3.44
CA LEU A 619 -36.53 -1.40 -3.25
C LEU A 619 -37.62 -2.46 -3.03
N LYS A 620 -38.64 -2.14 -2.22
CA LYS A 620 -39.81 -3.01 -2.04
C LYS A 620 -40.61 -3.22 -3.33
N GLN A 621 -40.75 -2.21 -4.17
CA GLN A 621 -41.38 -2.36 -5.49
C GLN A 621 -40.57 -3.27 -6.43
N CYS A 622 -39.25 -3.31 -6.28
CA CYS A 622 -38.36 -4.23 -6.98
C CYS A 622 -38.31 -5.64 -6.36
N GLY A 623 -39.09 -5.91 -5.31
CA GLY A 623 -39.13 -7.21 -4.63
C GLY A 623 -38.01 -7.45 -3.63
N THR A 624 -37.28 -6.40 -3.21
CA THR A 624 -36.28 -6.46 -2.13
C THR A 624 -36.91 -5.98 -0.83
N GLU A 625 -37.09 -6.88 0.13
CA GLU A 625 -37.54 -6.52 1.48
C GLU A 625 -36.35 -6.00 2.30
N VAL A 626 -36.42 -4.73 2.72
CA VAL A 626 -35.33 -4.08 3.44
C VAL A 626 -35.47 -4.31 4.95
N GLY A 627 -34.43 -4.83 5.60
CA GLY A 627 -34.36 -5.00 7.06
C GLY A 627 -35.28 -6.10 7.58
N SER A 628 -35.53 -7.15 6.79
CA SER A 628 -36.47 -8.23 7.13
C SER A 628 -35.81 -9.49 7.70
N LYS A 629 -34.47 -9.58 7.71
CA LYS A 629 -33.77 -10.79 8.16
C LYS A 629 -33.83 -11.01 9.65
N VAL A 630 -33.62 -9.97 10.44
CA VAL A 630 -33.59 -10.07 11.91
C VAL A 630 -34.76 -9.27 12.48
N THR A 631 -35.90 -9.96 12.62
CA THR A 631 -37.15 -9.37 13.11
C THR A 631 -37.67 -10.15 14.33
N PRO A 632 -38.49 -9.54 15.18
CA PRO A 632 -39.09 -10.25 16.31
C PRO A 632 -39.87 -11.51 15.87
N GLU A 633 -40.46 -11.50 14.67
CA GLU A 633 -41.30 -12.58 14.16
C GLU A 633 -40.51 -13.82 13.72
N ASN A 634 -39.26 -13.64 13.25
CA ASN A 634 -38.40 -14.74 12.79
C ASN A 634 -37.32 -15.13 13.81
N THR A 635 -37.20 -14.39 14.91
CA THR A 635 -36.26 -14.67 16.00
C THR A 635 -36.85 -15.71 16.96
N GLU A 636 -36.19 -16.87 17.08
CA GLU A 636 -36.61 -17.90 18.03
C GLU A 636 -36.12 -17.61 19.45
N LYS A 637 -34.87 -17.16 19.58
CA LYS A 637 -34.26 -16.82 20.87
C LYS A 637 -33.14 -15.81 20.69
N ILE A 638 -32.87 -15.06 21.74
CA ILE A 638 -31.68 -14.22 21.87
C ILE A 638 -30.84 -14.71 23.03
N VAL A 639 -29.54 -14.86 22.82
CA VAL A 639 -28.58 -15.20 23.86
C VAL A 639 -27.78 -13.94 24.19
N LEU A 640 -27.94 -13.45 25.41
CA LEU A 640 -27.18 -12.33 25.95
C LEU A 640 -26.01 -12.86 26.74
N GLN A 641 -24.81 -12.42 26.40
CA GLN A 641 -23.58 -12.83 27.06
C GLN A 641 -22.85 -11.60 27.57
N TYR A 642 -22.60 -11.61 28.87
CA TYR A 642 -21.78 -10.60 29.53
C TYR A 642 -20.49 -11.24 29.99
N GLN A 643 -19.35 -10.70 29.55
CA GLN A 643 -18.03 -11.06 30.02
C GLN A 643 -17.35 -9.79 30.55
N GLY A 644 -17.44 -9.59 31.88
CA GLY A 644 -16.83 -8.43 32.52
C GLY A 644 -15.36 -8.64 32.78
N GLY A 645 -14.55 -7.62 32.46
CA GLY A 645 -13.20 -7.50 33.00
C GLY A 645 -13.22 -7.29 34.53
N LYS A 646 -12.08 -7.50 35.18
CA LYS A 646 -11.94 -7.36 36.64
C LYS A 646 -12.20 -5.91 37.08
N ILE A 647 -13.33 -5.67 37.74
CA ILE A 647 -13.73 -4.33 38.21
C ILE A 647 -13.24 -4.07 39.66
N PRO A 648 -12.74 -2.86 39.98
CA PRO A 648 -12.37 -2.45 41.35
C PRO A 648 -13.51 -2.61 42.37
N GLU A 649 -13.17 -3.04 43.60
CA GLU A 649 -14.14 -3.35 44.67
C GLU A 649 -15.02 -2.15 45.07
N ASP A 650 -14.48 -0.93 44.97
CA ASP A 650 -15.13 0.34 45.28
C ASP A 650 -16.15 0.78 44.22
N GLN A 651 -16.13 0.18 43.03
CA GLN A 651 -17.11 0.41 41.96
C GLN A 651 -18.26 -0.60 41.99
N LEU A 652 -18.17 -1.63 42.84
CA LEU A 652 -19.22 -2.62 43.02
C LEU A 652 -20.23 -2.17 44.10
N ALA A 653 -21.48 -2.60 43.96
CA ALA A 653 -22.49 -2.42 44.99
C ALA A 653 -22.05 -3.09 46.31
N PRO A 654 -22.54 -2.65 47.49
CA PRO A 654 -22.12 -3.20 48.78
C PRO A 654 -22.28 -4.72 48.87
N ALA A 655 -21.30 -5.42 49.46
CA ALA A 655 -21.23 -6.89 49.47
C ALA A 655 -22.38 -7.58 50.20
N ASP A 656 -23.07 -6.86 51.08
CA ASP A 656 -24.25 -7.32 51.80
C ASP A 656 -25.54 -7.20 50.98
N THR A 657 -25.55 -6.43 49.89
CA THR A 657 -26.68 -6.31 48.97
C THR A 657 -26.77 -7.47 47.98
N GLU A 658 -27.99 -7.82 47.55
CA GLU A 658 -28.23 -8.79 46.46
C GLU A 658 -27.44 -8.43 45.18
N LEU A 659 -27.43 -7.15 44.80
CA LEU A 659 -26.68 -6.66 43.65
C LEU A 659 -25.18 -6.86 43.82
N GLY A 660 -24.63 -6.51 44.99
CA GLY A 660 -23.20 -6.65 45.28
C GLY A 660 -22.75 -8.10 45.37
N LYS A 661 -23.62 -9.04 45.76
CA LYS A 661 -23.32 -10.48 45.70
C LYS A 661 -23.27 -10.98 44.25
N ARG A 662 -24.27 -10.61 43.44
CA ARG A 662 -24.32 -10.99 42.01
C ARG A 662 -23.14 -10.45 41.23
N GLN A 663 -22.81 -9.18 41.41
CA GLN A 663 -21.67 -8.57 40.73
C GLN A 663 -20.35 -9.33 41.01
N ARG A 664 -20.10 -9.74 42.25
CA ARG A 664 -18.90 -10.51 42.61
C ARG A 664 -18.87 -11.95 42.09
N GLU A 665 -20.01 -12.50 41.68
CA GLU A 665 -20.10 -13.85 41.12
C GLU A 665 -19.42 -13.95 39.74
N TYR A 666 -19.58 -12.92 38.90
CA TYR A 666 -19.07 -12.95 37.51
C TYR A 666 -18.17 -11.78 37.09
N LEU A 667 -18.24 -10.61 37.75
CA LEU A 667 -17.39 -9.45 37.40
C LEU A 667 -15.97 -9.52 38.00
N GLN A 668 -15.74 -10.36 39.02
CA GLN A 668 -14.42 -10.51 39.67
C GLN A 668 -13.65 -11.77 39.26
N ASN A 669 -14.36 -12.80 38.83
CA ASN A 669 -13.78 -14.12 38.56
C ASN A 669 -13.51 -14.38 37.07
N ASN A 670 -13.66 -13.36 36.21
CA ASN A 670 -13.53 -13.49 34.76
C ASN A 670 -14.47 -14.56 34.17
N SER A 671 -15.62 -14.80 34.83
CA SER A 671 -16.61 -15.80 34.43
C SER A 671 -17.66 -15.18 33.51
N ARG A 672 -18.03 -15.92 32.46
CA ARG A 672 -19.08 -15.52 31.52
C ARG A 672 -20.45 -15.78 32.13
N ARG A 673 -21.35 -14.80 32.03
CA ARG A 673 -22.76 -14.99 32.35
C ARG A 673 -23.58 -14.95 31.07
N GLU A 674 -24.41 -15.97 30.89
CA GLU A 674 -25.25 -16.12 29.71
C GLU A 674 -26.72 -16.19 30.13
N VAL A 675 -27.59 -15.51 29.37
CA VAL A 675 -29.03 -15.53 29.56
C VAL A 675 -29.72 -15.70 28.21
N THR A 676 -30.55 -16.74 28.09
CA THR A 676 -31.40 -16.97 26.92
C THR A 676 -32.75 -16.30 27.11
N ILE A 677 -33.17 -15.51 26.13
CA ILE A 677 -34.44 -14.81 26.06
C ILE A 677 -35.29 -15.46 24.96
N THR A 678 -36.49 -15.91 25.32
CA THR A 678 -37.49 -16.49 24.40
C THR A 678 -38.85 -15.78 24.49
N ASP A 679 -38.96 -14.75 25.34
CA ASP A 679 -40.17 -13.97 25.50
C ASP A 679 -40.30 -12.97 24.32
N PRO A 680 -41.42 -13.00 23.55
CA PRO A 680 -41.55 -12.17 22.35
C PRO A 680 -41.47 -10.66 22.60
N GLU A 681 -41.98 -10.17 23.75
CA GLU A 681 -41.93 -8.75 24.09
C GLU A 681 -40.50 -8.32 24.41
N GLN A 682 -39.75 -9.15 25.16
CA GLN A 682 -38.34 -8.91 25.45
C GLN A 682 -37.46 -9.01 24.20
N ILE A 683 -37.74 -9.95 23.28
CA ILE A 683 -37.06 -10.05 21.99
C ILE A 683 -37.27 -8.76 21.20
N ALA A 684 -38.52 -8.30 21.06
CA ALA A 684 -38.83 -7.07 20.35
C ALA A 684 -38.14 -5.84 20.97
N GLU A 685 -38.10 -5.74 22.31
CA GLU A 685 -37.41 -4.66 23.01
C GLU A 685 -35.89 -4.70 22.80
N ILE A 686 -35.27 -5.88 22.80
CA ILE A 686 -33.82 -6.02 22.53
C ILE A 686 -33.49 -5.61 21.10
N LEU A 687 -34.24 -6.10 20.12
CA LEU A 687 -33.99 -5.80 18.70
C LEU A 687 -34.20 -4.31 18.39
N ALA A 688 -35.23 -3.67 18.96
CA ALA A 688 -35.46 -2.23 18.78
C ALA A 688 -34.36 -1.33 19.39
N ASN A 689 -33.60 -1.84 20.37
CA ASN A 689 -32.55 -1.11 21.06
C ASN A 689 -31.12 -1.56 20.67
N SER A 690 -30.99 -2.49 19.73
CA SER A 690 -29.71 -3.01 19.22
C SER A 690 -29.60 -2.85 17.70
N ALA A 691 -28.37 -2.80 17.22
CA ALA A 691 -28.04 -2.82 15.79
C ALA A 691 -27.05 -3.95 15.51
N SER A 692 -27.03 -4.43 14.26
CA SER A 692 -26.00 -5.36 13.78
C SER A 692 -24.62 -4.76 14.01
N ASP A 693 -23.65 -5.59 14.39
CA ASP A 693 -22.29 -5.13 14.64
C ASP A 693 -21.66 -4.51 13.39
N ASP A 694 -21.97 -5.02 12.19
CA ASP A 694 -21.58 -4.41 10.91
C ASP A 694 -22.14 -2.99 10.77
N MET A 695 -23.42 -2.81 11.09
CA MET A 695 -24.08 -1.51 10.98
C MET A 695 -23.56 -0.50 12.01
N VAL A 696 -23.08 -0.98 13.15
CA VAL A 696 -22.37 -0.16 14.15
C VAL A 696 -21.03 0.32 13.59
N GLN A 697 -20.27 -0.56 12.91
CA GLN A 697 -18.97 -0.20 12.33
C GLN A 697 -19.09 0.84 11.21
N ILE A 698 -20.16 0.84 10.42
CA ILE A 698 -20.33 1.83 9.35
C ILE A 698 -20.92 3.17 9.83
N ASN A 699 -21.41 3.27 11.08
CA ASN A 699 -21.98 4.51 11.62
C ASN A 699 -21.20 5.06 12.82
N GLN A 700 -20.10 5.72 12.49
CA GLN A 700 -19.15 6.28 13.43
C GLN A 700 -19.69 7.43 14.30
N MET A 701 -20.84 8.01 13.95
CA MET A 701 -21.43 9.10 14.75
C MET A 701 -22.27 8.57 15.93
N ALA A 702 -22.76 7.34 15.84
CA ALA A 702 -23.55 6.73 16.90
C ALA A 702 -22.67 6.05 17.96
N GLU A 703 -23.19 5.96 19.18
CA GLU A 703 -22.51 5.29 20.28
C GLU A 703 -23.13 3.92 20.54
N ALA A 704 -22.28 2.91 20.77
CA ALA A 704 -22.69 1.55 21.08
C ALA A 704 -22.21 1.11 22.47
N TYR A 705 -22.88 0.10 22.99
CA TYR A 705 -22.52 -0.56 24.24
C TYR A 705 -22.13 -2.01 23.93
N GLN A 706 -20.83 -2.30 24.03
CA GLN A 706 -20.27 -3.63 23.75
C GLN A 706 -20.04 -4.47 25.01
N GLY A 707 -20.51 -4.01 26.17
CA GLY A 707 -20.41 -4.80 27.40
C GLY A 707 -21.25 -6.08 27.38
N ILE A 708 -22.23 -6.18 26.48
CA ILE A 708 -23.04 -7.40 26.26
C ILE A 708 -22.92 -7.77 24.80
N ASN A 709 -22.47 -9.01 24.53
CA ASN A 709 -22.63 -9.64 23.23
C ASN A 709 -24.07 -10.17 23.10
N ILE A 710 -24.71 -9.84 21.96
CA ILE A 710 -26.07 -10.26 21.64
C ILE A 710 -25.99 -11.20 20.43
N ALA A 711 -26.26 -12.49 20.66
CA ALA A 711 -26.42 -13.46 19.60
C ALA A 711 -27.91 -13.72 19.34
N VAL A 712 -28.38 -13.39 18.15
CA VAL A 712 -29.78 -13.57 17.73
C VAL A 712 -29.89 -14.83 16.89
N TYR A 713 -30.71 -15.77 17.33
CA TYR A 713 -30.96 -17.03 16.64
C TYR A 713 -32.27 -16.93 15.86
N VAL A 714 -32.15 -16.92 14.53
CA VAL A 714 -33.28 -16.85 13.61
C VAL A 714 -33.57 -18.26 13.11
N SER A 715 -34.80 -18.75 13.32
CA SER A 715 -35.22 -20.08 12.90
C SER A 715 -35.22 -20.16 11.39
N GLY A 716 -34.52 -21.16 10.83
CA GLY A 716 -34.24 -21.34 9.41
C GLY A 716 -35.27 -20.69 8.47
N ILE A 717 -34.95 -19.48 8.03
CA ILE A 717 -35.48 -18.97 6.77
C ILE A 717 -34.79 -19.86 5.74
N GLU A 718 -35.57 -20.55 4.90
CA GLU A 718 -35.04 -21.16 3.68
C GLU A 718 -34.04 -20.18 3.06
N ASP A 719 -32.85 -20.68 2.73
CA ASP A 719 -31.81 -20.04 1.94
C ASP A 719 -32.39 -18.94 1.02
N THR A 720 -32.46 -17.70 1.53
CA THR A 720 -33.00 -16.55 0.81
C THR A 720 -31.81 -15.75 0.31
N GLY A 721 -31.01 -16.42 -0.51
CA GLY A 721 -30.15 -15.74 -1.47
C GLY A 721 -28.71 -15.51 -1.05
N ALA A 722 -28.07 -16.47 -0.36
CA ALA A 722 -26.81 -16.90 -0.95
C ALA A 722 -27.19 -17.51 -2.30
N VAL A 723 -26.56 -17.06 -3.39
CA VAL A 723 -26.87 -17.54 -4.74
C VAL A 723 -26.86 -19.07 -4.70
N SER A 724 -28.03 -19.70 -4.74
CA SER A 724 -28.11 -21.14 -4.83
C SER A 724 -27.44 -21.52 -6.16
N GLU A 725 -26.66 -22.59 -6.14
CA GLU A 725 -26.03 -23.16 -7.34
C GLU A 725 -27.06 -23.42 -8.47
N ASP A 726 -28.34 -23.50 -8.12
CA ASP A 726 -29.47 -23.71 -9.03
C ASP A 726 -30.03 -22.42 -9.66
N ASP A 727 -29.94 -21.23 -9.04
CA ASP A 727 -30.25 -19.95 -9.70
C ASP A 727 -29.15 -19.51 -10.70
N LEU A 728 -27.98 -20.16 -10.64
CA LEU A 728 -26.93 -20.10 -11.67
C LEU A 728 -27.18 -21.07 -12.84
N ARG A 729 -28.11 -22.02 -12.71
CA ARG A 729 -28.34 -23.10 -13.69
C ARG A 729 -29.43 -22.85 -14.72
N ASP A 730 -30.33 -21.89 -14.53
CA ASP A 730 -31.39 -21.62 -15.53
C ASP A 730 -30.92 -20.82 -16.78
N SER A 731 -29.60 -20.65 -16.95
CA SER A 731 -29.00 -20.30 -18.24
C SER A 731 -28.16 -21.42 -18.88
N VAL A 732 -28.06 -22.61 -18.24
CA VAL A 732 -27.25 -23.73 -18.74
C VAL A 732 -28.07 -25.02 -18.77
N ASN A 733 -28.98 -25.10 -19.74
CA ASN A 733 -29.38 -26.39 -20.30
C ASN A 733 -28.31 -26.85 -21.30
N SER A 734 -27.30 -27.59 -20.82
CA SER A 734 -26.80 -28.81 -21.51
C SER A 734 -25.77 -29.57 -20.65
N MET A 735 -26.30 -30.52 -19.87
CA MET A 735 -25.80 -31.88 -19.60
C MET A 735 -24.43 -32.12 -18.90
N GLU A 736 -24.59 -32.61 -17.67
CA GLU A 736 -23.95 -33.78 -17.02
C GLU A 736 -22.53 -33.71 -16.41
N GLU A 737 -22.53 -33.40 -15.09
CA GLU A 737 -21.90 -34.10 -13.95
C GLU A 737 -20.73 -35.08 -14.15
N ASN A 738 -19.59 -34.81 -13.49
CA ASN A 738 -19.10 -35.64 -12.37
C ASN A 738 -17.91 -35.01 -11.60
N GLU A 739 -18.19 -34.69 -10.33
CA GLU A 739 -17.45 -34.92 -9.07
C GLU A 739 -15.94 -34.59 -8.83
N ILE A 740 -15.77 -33.62 -7.90
CA ILE A 740 -15.00 -33.64 -6.62
C ILE A 740 -13.47 -33.35 -6.61
N GLY A 741 -13.13 -32.16 -6.09
CA GLY A 741 -12.33 -31.99 -4.87
C GLY A 741 -10.85 -31.56 -5.01
N GLN A 742 -10.52 -30.35 -4.54
CA GLN A 742 -9.45 -30.09 -3.53
C GLN A 742 -9.19 -28.58 -3.32
N THR A 743 -9.26 -28.19 -2.05
CA THR A 743 -8.91 -26.89 -1.46
C THR A 743 -7.41 -26.61 -1.56
N TYR A 744 -7.04 -25.38 -1.93
CA TYR A 744 -5.68 -24.84 -1.74
C TYR A 744 -5.76 -23.49 -1.04
N THR A 745 -5.22 -23.45 0.17
CA THR A 745 -4.92 -22.25 0.94
C THR A 745 -3.70 -21.54 0.35
N VAL A 746 -3.79 -20.22 0.12
CA VAL A 746 -2.64 -19.37 -0.23
C VAL A 746 -2.52 -18.26 0.81
N ASP A 747 -1.38 -18.30 1.48
CA ASP A 747 -0.86 -17.44 2.52
C ASP A 747 -0.61 -16.01 1.96
N ALA A 748 -1.31 -15.01 2.48
CA ALA A 748 -1.11 -13.59 2.16
C ALA A 748 -0.56 -12.87 3.39
N GLY A 749 0.75 -12.67 3.38
CA GLY A 749 1.47 -11.99 4.44
C GLY A 749 1.32 -10.47 4.44
N GLN A 750 1.17 -9.96 5.66
CA GLN A 750 1.59 -8.64 6.17
C GLN A 750 0.86 -7.39 5.66
N ASN A 751 -0.27 -7.11 6.31
CA ASN A 751 -0.52 -5.80 6.93
C ASN A 751 -0.83 -6.04 8.42
N VAL A 752 0.03 -5.54 9.30
CA VAL A 752 -0.16 -5.59 10.75
C VAL A 752 -1.10 -4.45 11.13
N LEU A 753 -2.39 -4.75 11.26
CA LEU A 753 -3.35 -4.03 12.08
C LEU A 753 -4.27 -5.09 12.68
N TYR A 754 -4.18 -5.24 14.01
CA TYR A 754 -4.95 -6.14 14.89
C TYR A 754 -4.78 -7.65 14.67
N ASP A 755 -3.91 -8.27 15.50
CA ASP A 755 -4.23 -9.56 16.10
C ASP A 755 -5.43 -9.32 17.02
N GLY A 756 -6.63 -9.65 16.53
CA GLY A 756 -7.86 -9.61 17.30
C GLY A 756 -8.74 -10.76 16.82
N GLU A 757 -8.89 -11.77 17.67
CA GLU A 757 -9.96 -12.76 17.60
C GLU A 757 -11.32 -12.04 17.60
N TYR A 758 -11.77 -11.54 16.46
CA TYR A 758 -13.16 -11.15 16.16
C TYR A 758 -13.31 -11.09 14.64
N ALA A 759 -13.02 -12.21 13.97
CA ALA A 759 -13.77 -12.53 12.76
C ALA A 759 -15.15 -12.98 13.26
N ALA A 760 -16.21 -12.27 12.88
CA ALA A 760 -17.56 -12.80 13.04
C ALA A 760 -17.69 -13.94 12.03
N ASP A 761 -17.24 -15.13 12.41
CA ASP A 761 -17.56 -16.35 11.69
C ASP A 761 -19.10 -16.49 11.70
N TYR A 762 -19.71 -16.74 10.54
CA TYR A 762 -21.04 -17.33 10.48
C TYR A 762 -20.98 -18.70 11.14
N GLU A 763 -21.20 -18.73 12.46
CA GLU A 763 -21.50 -19.98 13.11
C GLU A 763 -22.95 -20.30 12.79
N MET A 764 -23.17 -21.17 11.80
CA MET A 764 -24.27 -22.11 11.98
C MET A 764 -24.01 -22.82 13.31
N ASP A 765 -25.05 -23.01 14.12
CA ASP A 765 -24.88 -23.94 15.23
C ASP A 765 -24.42 -25.30 14.68
N GLU A 766 -23.75 -26.12 15.50
CA GLU A 766 -23.20 -27.42 15.04
C GLU A 766 -24.28 -28.36 14.42
N SER A 767 -25.56 -28.01 14.54
CA SER A 767 -26.71 -28.69 13.94
C SER A 767 -27.26 -28.08 12.63
N GLY A 768 -26.81 -26.90 12.21
CA GLY A 768 -27.33 -26.17 11.03
C GLY A 768 -28.77 -25.66 11.17
N GLN A 769 -29.26 -25.51 12.40
CA GLN A 769 -30.68 -25.24 12.69
C GLN A 769 -31.05 -23.74 12.68
N TYR A 770 -30.08 -22.86 12.97
CA TYR A 770 -30.29 -21.42 13.08
C TYR A 770 -29.21 -20.63 12.34
N GLY A 771 -29.60 -19.48 11.77
CA GLY A 771 -28.66 -18.39 11.49
C GLY A 771 -28.39 -17.60 12.77
N ILE A 772 -27.13 -17.29 13.06
CA ILE A 772 -26.70 -16.54 14.24
C ILE A 772 -26.22 -15.16 13.80
N TYR A 773 -26.86 -14.10 14.32
CA TYR A 773 -26.52 -12.72 14.02
C TYR A 773 -26.04 -11.97 15.25
N GLN A 774 -24.89 -11.29 15.12
CA GLN A 774 -24.25 -10.54 16.20
C GLN A 774 -24.74 -9.09 16.23
N ARG A 775 -25.04 -8.60 17.43
CA ARG A 775 -25.57 -7.25 17.64
C ARG A 775 -24.98 -6.60 18.87
N SER A 776 -25.01 -5.27 18.85
CA SER A 776 -24.66 -4.41 19.97
C SER A 776 -25.81 -3.50 20.35
N PHE A 777 -25.98 -3.25 21.66
CA PHE A 777 -26.93 -2.25 22.11
C PHE A 777 -26.46 -0.86 21.72
N ARG A 778 -27.39 0.04 21.39
CA ARG A 778 -27.07 1.47 21.34
C ARG A 778 -26.75 1.97 22.75
N TYR A 779 -25.73 2.81 22.88
CA TYR A 779 -25.34 3.34 24.18
C TYR A 779 -26.49 4.16 24.79
N GLY A 780 -26.77 3.95 26.08
CA GLY A 780 -27.91 4.56 26.77
C GLY A 780 -29.28 3.95 26.44
N LYS A 781 -29.38 2.98 25.52
CA LYS A 781 -30.63 2.30 25.13
C LYS A 781 -30.74 0.87 25.64
N VAL A 782 -29.80 0.40 26.45
CA VAL A 782 -29.87 -0.94 27.06
C VAL A 782 -31.19 -1.08 27.85
N PRO A 783 -32.03 -2.10 27.58
CA PRO A 783 -33.29 -2.30 28.28
C PRO A 783 -33.12 -2.46 29.79
N GLU A 784 -34.09 -1.99 30.58
CA GLU A 784 -33.95 -1.98 32.05
C GLU A 784 -33.93 -3.39 32.65
N PHE A 785 -34.67 -4.33 32.06
CA PHE A 785 -34.62 -5.73 32.48
C PHE A 785 -33.24 -6.35 32.22
N VAL A 786 -32.55 -5.96 31.15
CA VAL A 786 -31.18 -6.41 30.84
C VAL A 786 -30.20 -5.85 31.88
N LYS A 787 -30.29 -4.55 32.19
CA LYS A 787 -29.46 -3.93 33.24
C LYS A 787 -29.65 -4.62 34.59
N SER A 788 -30.90 -4.86 34.98
CA SER A 788 -31.25 -5.58 36.22
C SER A 788 -30.71 -7.02 36.21
N THR A 789 -30.84 -7.70 35.07
CA THR A 789 -30.36 -9.08 34.89
C THR A 789 -28.87 -9.18 35.12
N PHE A 790 -28.07 -8.31 34.50
CA PHE A 790 -26.60 -8.32 34.60
C PHE A 790 -26.04 -7.39 35.69
N GLY A 791 -26.89 -6.74 36.48
CA GLY A 791 -26.46 -5.86 37.56
C GLY A 791 -25.61 -4.67 37.08
N LEU A 792 -25.92 -4.12 35.90
CA LEU A 792 -25.18 -3.03 35.27
C LEU A 792 -25.49 -1.70 35.96
N THR A 793 -24.50 -1.10 36.61
CA THR A 793 -24.59 0.28 37.13
C THR A 793 -24.20 1.28 36.04
N PRO A 794 -24.57 2.57 36.17
CA PRO A 794 -24.12 3.60 35.24
C PRO A 794 -22.59 3.62 35.06
N GLU A 795 -21.84 3.40 36.14
CA GLU A 795 -20.37 3.33 36.13
C GLU A 795 -19.87 2.14 35.29
N LEU A 796 -20.45 0.95 35.47
CA LEU A 796 -20.12 -0.24 34.67
C LEU A 796 -20.50 -0.07 33.20
N MET A 797 -21.61 0.59 32.93
CA MET A 797 -22.02 0.88 31.57
C MET A 797 -21.06 1.87 30.90
N ARG A 798 -20.57 2.87 31.64
CA ARG A 798 -19.55 3.82 31.19
C ARG A 798 -18.25 3.12 30.79
N LEU A 799 -17.79 2.15 31.59
CA LEU A 799 -16.56 1.41 31.31
C LEU A 799 -16.60 0.55 30.03
N ASN A 800 -17.79 0.12 29.59
CA ASN A 800 -17.96 -0.68 28.37
C ASN A 800 -18.64 0.12 27.24
N ARG A 801 -18.61 1.46 27.33
CA ARG A 801 -18.97 2.35 26.23
C ARG A 801 -17.88 2.24 25.19
N VAL A 802 -18.27 1.97 23.95
CA VAL A 802 -17.36 1.93 22.83
C VAL A 802 -17.86 2.94 21.82
N PHE A 803 -16.98 3.87 21.44
CA PHE A 803 -17.17 4.60 20.19
C PHE A 803 -16.91 3.58 19.08
N ALA A 804 -17.82 3.48 18.10
CA ALA A 804 -17.52 2.67 16.92
C ALA A 804 -16.11 3.08 16.41
N TYR A 805 -15.30 2.08 16.08
CA TYR A 805 -13.94 2.26 15.52
C TYR A 805 -14.00 2.01 14.02
#